data_AF-A0A397I121-F1
#
_entry.id   AF-A0A397I121-F1
#
_cell.length_a   1.000
_cell.length_b   1.000
_cell.length_c   1.000
_cell.angle_alpha   90.00
_cell.angle_beta   90.00
_cell.angle_gamma   90.00
#
_symmetry.space_group_name_H-M   'P 1'
#
loop_
_entity.id
_entity.type
_entity.pdbx_description
1 polymer ?
#
loop_
_entity_poly.entity_id
_entity_poly.type
_entity_poly.pdbx_seq_one_letter_code
_entity_poly.pdbx_strand_id
1 'polypeptide(L)'
;MNSKLEAKNLPCIFASFAEGYPESELIKRIVECKTEEKQKWRNASAHAVVERLTEMAKYFPELTSLFDSLEHYSLCERHYNQIVVKTSFINQLKKIGESVLVDSEGSGRKRLKLSSVNNVDVSVQVDLPEKTFVDFGSQVSFLDPAYEILLKRIEELENLNHLDSLLEYSPYKWFAKRNPVVVKFIETLTDNENQHQPEEEKLFKRVVAIDAIYGSRHLKYVSAINLAASAIKYSLARSKMVVDIDNHITSSGCYKTFINWLESLATEQPPLPKGLLFLAFDNEQKGQKNYLDRGYNTVVFHTVTSFVAFNYDQSNNVQDTDPWLHFEPSKKQYEELFDLTSGMENEIHKELTNYLSSILEELRIEKNQEKNMIDELVHCQSQTGYMKKCTVCQTSNIDNKKRVCPTCHNKLPTISEINQQFDEPSYNANIVEKSIDIHPYMFEDTRLVEENEVYTPQLFVPDPIGVNPNSVANIRKVLEYIEEISGIKDGSRKWVVVTCDGVPYHHIQKIKRDFPWLILIPGALHEEMNMLKSFIELNWDIDMKEFAQCQGYRSENQLHFFKNCSDHHKSWDSVCNIYRHAMASELMWPYVISEENPSVEDYLVWAQNQTDPTFRLKYEQIFLYLQAIINFRIGVRFNRPSLRHAARRMFAPIWSARRHPIYRLIEIADEEQMLRLKPKICKLIQERITTSRSKLQNQHQGHDAILEEINKALKSLIPPIPSQRHWEIAARNYTKFLKLRTNLFNTIGYSNKETHGPRIRPNFTAESRRFRVQIRKTQFVNPNANNRIFQNISREWMLSEEMKRFSEIACISRIEFINAKLINKASLGVWHPIPVTSEAADRQKDENSLTKSQILSIINSLTPLLGDLDRLHFRGLSSKSRDQLINILQEVRHILAENNKE
;
A
#
# COMPACT_ATOMS: atom_id res chain seq x y z
N MET A 1 54.28 -43.91 26.85
CA MET A 1 53.07 -43.52 26.10
C MET A 1 53.23 -42.05 25.73
N ASN A 2 53.61 -41.74 24.49
CA ASN A 2 53.97 -40.38 24.08
C ASN A 2 52.72 -39.50 23.94
N SER A 3 52.58 -38.52 24.83
CA SER A 3 51.63 -37.42 24.67
C SER A 3 52.00 -36.60 23.43
N LYS A 4 51.17 -36.59 22.39
CA LYS A 4 51.34 -35.67 21.25
C LYS A 4 51.34 -34.24 21.77
N LEU A 5 52.43 -33.51 21.56
CA LEU A 5 52.55 -32.09 21.86
C LEU A 5 51.41 -31.33 21.15
N GLU A 6 50.73 -30.42 21.87
CA GLU A 6 49.69 -29.58 21.28
C GLU A 6 50.30 -28.62 20.25
N ALA A 7 49.59 -28.37 19.15
CA ALA A 7 50.05 -27.52 18.04
C ALA A 7 50.55 -26.13 18.47
N LYS A 8 49.99 -25.57 19.56
CA LYS A 8 50.39 -24.26 20.10
C LYS A 8 51.80 -24.23 20.73
N ASN A 9 52.34 -25.40 21.05
CA ASN A 9 53.66 -25.56 21.69
C ASN A 9 54.76 -25.89 20.67
N LEU A 10 54.43 -26.01 19.38
CA LEU A 10 55.38 -26.27 18.29
C LEU A 10 55.66 -24.98 17.51
N PRO A 11 56.87 -24.77 17.00
CA PRO A 11 57.22 -23.59 16.21
C PRO A 11 56.46 -23.57 14.87
N CYS A 12 56.15 -22.37 14.38
CA CYS A 12 55.50 -22.22 13.07
C CYS A 12 56.46 -22.64 11.95
N ILE A 13 56.03 -23.52 11.04
CA ILE A 13 56.87 -24.07 9.97
C ILE A 13 57.50 -22.97 9.11
N PHE A 14 56.77 -21.89 8.80
CA PHE A 14 57.30 -20.79 7.98
C PHE A 14 58.19 -19.82 8.77
N ALA A 15 58.08 -19.78 10.10
CA ALA A 15 59.04 -19.05 10.93
C ALA A 15 60.37 -19.81 10.99
N SER A 16 60.33 -21.11 11.25
CA SER A 16 61.52 -21.97 11.23
C SER A 16 62.16 -22.05 9.84
N PHE A 17 61.35 -22.09 8.78
CA PHE A 17 61.85 -22.04 7.40
C PHE A 17 62.53 -20.70 7.06
N ALA A 18 62.03 -19.58 7.61
CA ALA A 18 62.66 -18.27 7.43
C ALA A 18 64.04 -18.17 8.10
N GLU A 19 64.23 -18.84 9.25
CA GLU A 19 65.53 -18.92 9.92
C GLU A 19 66.53 -19.76 9.12
N GLY A 20 66.09 -20.86 8.51
CA GLY A 20 66.94 -21.73 7.69
C GLY A 20 67.21 -21.21 6.27
N TYR A 21 66.29 -20.42 5.71
CA TYR A 21 66.34 -19.92 4.33
C TYR A 21 65.88 -18.46 4.24
N PRO A 22 66.62 -17.50 4.84
CA PRO A 22 66.20 -16.10 4.93
C PRO A 22 66.10 -15.40 3.56
N GLU A 23 66.84 -15.88 2.55
CA GLU A 23 66.79 -15.35 1.19
C GLU A 23 65.74 -16.04 0.30
N SER A 24 64.98 -17.00 0.81
CA SER A 24 63.97 -17.72 0.03
C SER A 24 62.90 -16.76 -0.50
N GLU A 25 62.65 -16.85 -1.81
CA GLU A 25 61.60 -16.10 -2.48
C GLU A 25 60.20 -16.43 -1.93
N LEU A 26 60.03 -17.59 -1.30
CA LEU A 26 58.82 -17.96 -0.58
C LEU A 26 58.58 -17.04 0.63
N ILE A 27 59.62 -16.79 1.41
CA ILE A 27 59.52 -16.00 2.65
C ILE A 27 59.17 -14.54 2.35
N LYS A 28 59.66 -13.99 1.23
CA LYS A 28 59.26 -12.66 0.75
C LYS A 28 57.77 -12.55 0.38
N ARG A 29 57.11 -13.68 0.10
CA ARG A 29 55.72 -13.75 -0.38
C ARG A 29 54.74 -14.22 0.68
N ILE A 30 55.22 -14.85 1.74
CA ILE A 30 54.42 -15.24 2.90
C ILE A 30 54.36 -14.08 3.89
N VAL A 31 53.18 -13.87 4.50
CA VAL A 31 53.01 -12.86 5.56
C VAL A 31 53.89 -13.22 6.74
N GLU A 32 54.56 -12.24 7.35
CA GLU A 32 55.39 -12.49 8.54
C GLU A 32 54.61 -13.20 9.66
N CYS A 33 55.29 -14.17 10.31
CA CYS A 33 54.71 -14.87 11.45
C CYS A 33 54.49 -13.87 12.59
N LYS A 34 53.28 -13.81 13.13
CA LYS A 34 52.98 -12.98 14.30
C LYS A 34 52.36 -13.84 15.38
N THR A 35 52.96 -13.87 16.56
CA THR A 35 52.46 -14.65 17.68
C THR A 35 51.60 -13.79 18.61
N GLU A 36 50.28 -13.98 18.58
CA GLU A 36 49.33 -13.31 19.48
C GLU A 36 48.78 -14.31 20.52
N GLU A 37 48.55 -13.88 21.77
CA GLU A 37 48.17 -14.76 22.89
C GLU A 37 46.89 -15.58 22.66
N LYS A 38 45.98 -15.14 21.76
CA LYS A 38 44.67 -15.78 21.50
C LYS A 38 44.53 -16.40 20.09
N GLN A 39 45.62 -16.59 19.35
CA GLN A 39 45.55 -17.15 18.00
C GLN A 39 45.32 -18.67 17.98
N LYS A 40 44.66 -19.18 16.93
CA LYS A 40 44.50 -20.62 16.72
C LYS A 40 45.69 -21.23 16.00
N TRP A 41 46.17 -22.37 16.48
CA TRP A 41 47.26 -23.12 15.88
C TRP A 41 46.78 -24.44 15.26
N ARG A 42 47.46 -24.86 14.19
CA ARG A 42 47.20 -26.13 13.48
C ARG A 42 48.51 -26.91 13.34
N ASN A 43 48.47 -28.24 13.43
CA ASN A 43 49.66 -29.05 13.18
C ASN A 43 50.02 -29.01 11.70
N ALA A 44 51.32 -28.90 11.38
CA ALA A 44 51.78 -28.91 10.00
C ALA A 44 51.58 -30.27 9.31
N SER A 45 51.47 -31.35 10.10
CA SER A 45 51.12 -32.70 9.63
C SER A 45 49.63 -32.93 9.32
N ALA A 46 48.76 -31.91 9.46
CA ALA A 46 47.35 -32.04 9.10
C ALA A 46 47.18 -32.20 7.58
N HIS A 47 46.30 -33.10 7.13
CA HIS A 47 46.10 -33.45 5.71
C HIS A 47 45.99 -32.22 4.78
N ALA A 48 45.11 -31.27 5.11
CA ALA A 48 44.91 -30.06 4.31
C ALA A 48 46.14 -29.15 4.25
N VAL A 49 47.01 -29.21 5.26
CA VAL A 49 48.27 -28.47 5.28
C VAL A 49 49.31 -29.19 4.42
N VAL A 50 49.47 -30.49 4.59
CA VAL A 50 50.41 -31.32 3.82
C VAL A 50 50.14 -31.19 2.32
N GLU A 51 48.86 -31.26 1.92
CA GLU A 51 48.45 -31.11 0.52
C GLU A 51 48.87 -29.75 -0.07
N ARG A 52 48.69 -28.68 0.71
CA ARG A 52 49.08 -27.32 0.30
C ARG A 52 50.58 -27.10 0.30
N LEU A 53 51.30 -27.60 1.30
CA LEU A 53 52.75 -27.54 1.33
C LEU A 53 53.35 -28.31 0.15
N THR A 54 52.79 -29.48 -0.19
CA THR A 54 53.21 -30.28 -1.35
C THR A 54 52.98 -29.55 -2.66
N GLU A 55 51.86 -28.84 -2.80
CA GLU A 55 51.59 -27.99 -3.97
C GLU A 55 52.58 -26.83 -4.07
N MET A 56 52.99 -26.25 -2.94
CA MET A 56 53.98 -25.15 -2.88
C MET A 56 55.42 -25.62 -3.12
N ALA A 57 55.77 -26.84 -2.70
CA ALA A 57 57.11 -27.41 -2.93
C ALA A 57 57.45 -27.56 -4.42
N LYS A 58 56.44 -27.61 -5.31
CA LYS A 58 56.64 -27.56 -6.77
C LYS A 58 57.29 -26.25 -7.25
N TYR A 59 57.10 -25.17 -6.50
CA TYR A 59 57.61 -23.83 -6.82
C TYR A 59 58.81 -23.43 -5.95
N PHE A 60 58.95 -24.05 -4.78
CA PHE A 60 60.01 -23.78 -3.81
C PHE A 60 60.57 -25.12 -3.31
N PRO A 61 61.53 -25.72 -4.04
CA PRO A 61 62.04 -27.05 -3.73
C PRO A 61 62.62 -27.19 -2.32
N GLU A 62 63.09 -26.09 -1.73
CA GLU A 62 63.68 -26.04 -0.39
C GLU A 62 62.69 -26.46 0.71
N LEU A 63 61.37 -26.27 0.49
CA LEU A 63 60.30 -26.71 1.40
C LEU A 63 60.27 -28.23 1.59
N THR A 64 60.71 -28.99 0.58
CA THR A 64 60.69 -30.46 0.60
C THR A 64 61.54 -31.02 1.73
N SER A 65 62.60 -30.30 2.13
CA SER A 65 63.49 -30.67 3.23
C SER A 65 62.79 -30.76 4.60
N LEU A 66 61.64 -30.10 4.75
CA LEU A 66 60.85 -30.09 5.99
C LEU A 66 59.75 -31.15 6.04
N PHE A 67 59.49 -31.88 4.94
CA PHE A 67 58.35 -32.80 4.85
C PHE A 67 58.48 -34.02 5.76
N ASP A 68 59.70 -34.53 5.93
CA ASP A 68 59.98 -35.67 6.81
C ASP A 68 59.89 -35.31 8.31
N SER A 69 59.72 -34.02 8.64
CA SER A 69 59.69 -33.52 10.02
C SER A 69 58.46 -32.68 10.35
N LEU A 70 57.39 -32.71 9.53
CA LEU A 70 56.16 -31.91 9.72
C LEU A 70 55.45 -32.14 11.07
N GLU A 71 55.68 -33.27 11.73
CA GLU A 71 55.14 -33.55 13.06
C GLU A 71 55.71 -32.64 14.16
N HIS A 72 56.86 -32.01 13.91
CA HIS A 72 57.53 -31.09 14.84
C HIS A 72 57.16 -29.62 14.63
N TYR A 73 56.29 -29.32 13.66
CA TYR A 73 55.93 -27.95 13.32
C TYR A 73 54.42 -27.71 13.39
N SER A 74 54.07 -26.44 13.60
CA SER A 74 52.70 -25.93 13.55
C SER A 74 52.54 -24.87 12.46
N LEU A 75 51.31 -24.39 12.28
CA LEU A 75 50.97 -23.21 11.51
C LEU A 75 50.18 -22.25 12.37
N CYS A 76 50.61 -20.99 12.39
CA CYS A 76 49.83 -19.91 12.96
C CYS A 76 48.59 -19.62 12.10
N GLU A 77 47.57 -18.99 12.69
CA GLU A 77 46.31 -18.68 12.03
C GLU A 77 46.50 -17.88 10.73
N ARG A 78 47.46 -16.94 10.71
CA ARG A 78 47.76 -16.13 9.52
C ARG A 78 48.27 -16.96 8.37
N HIS A 79 49.25 -17.82 8.61
CA HIS A 79 49.81 -18.69 7.57
C HIS A 79 48.78 -19.71 7.11
N TYR A 80 48.06 -20.34 8.04
CA TYR A 80 46.98 -21.25 7.68
C TYR A 80 45.93 -20.58 6.79
N ASN A 81 45.51 -19.36 7.11
CA ASN A 81 44.55 -18.62 6.30
C ASN A 81 45.13 -18.22 4.93
N GLN A 82 46.42 -17.94 4.84
CA GLN A 82 47.09 -17.58 3.59
C GLN A 82 47.26 -18.77 2.65
N ILE A 83 47.66 -19.94 3.17
CA ILE A 83 48.02 -21.10 2.33
C ILE A 83 46.91 -22.14 2.19
N VAL A 84 45.99 -22.25 3.16
CA VAL A 84 44.88 -23.23 3.13
C VAL A 84 43.55 -22.58 2.79
N VAL A 85 43.18 -21.48 3.47
CA VAL A 85 41.84 -20.86 3.32
C VAL A 85 41.75 -19.98 2.07
N LYS A 86 42.80 -19.22 1.76
CA LYS A 86 42.84 -18.33 0.58
C LYS A 86 43.46 -19.05 -0.62
N THR A 87 42.63 -19.55 -1.53
CA THR A 87 43.08 -20.11 -2.82
C THR A 87 43.79 -19.09 -3.72
N SER A 88 43.69 -17.79 -3.42
CA SER A 88 44.36 -16.73 -4.17
C SER A 88 45.88 -16.86 -4.20
N PHE A 89 46.51 -17.34 -3.11
CA PHE A 89 47.97 -17.43 -3.01
C PHE A 89 48.53 -18.54 -3.90
N ILE A 90 47.93 -19.74 -3.86
CA ILE A 90 48.29 -20.85 -4.76
C ILE A 90 48.02 -20.48 -6.23
N ASN A 91 46.91 -19.80 -6.52
CA ASN A 91 46.60 -19.36 -7.88
C ASN A 91 47.61 -18.32 -8.40
N GLN A 92 48.18 -17.50 -7.53
CA GLN A 92 49.30 -16.60 -7.88
C GLN A 92 50.56 -17.39 -8.21
N LEU A 93 50.88 -18.46 -7.46
CA LEU A 93 52.03 -19.32 -7.75
C LEU A 93 51.85 -20.09 -9.08
N LYS A 94 50.64 -20.60 -9.35
CA LYS A 94 50.30 -21.26 -10.63
C LYS A 94 50.50 -20.36 -11.84
N LYS A 95 50.03 -19.11 -11.77
CA LYS A 95 50.23 -18.11 -12.84
C LYS A 95 51.70 -17.80 -13.12
N ILE A 96 52.58 -17.90 -12.10
CA ILE A 96 54.01 -17.63 -12.25
C ILE A 96 54.72 -18.86 -12.84
N GLY A 97 54.39 -20.08 -12.42
CA GLY A 97 54.96 -21.30 -13.01
C GLY A 97 54.56 -21.51 -14.48
N GLU A 98 53.33 -21.11 -14.86
CA GLU A 98 52.88 -21.12 -16.26
C GLU A 98 53.65 -20.13 -17.14
N SER A 99 54.22 -19.07 -16.56
CA SER A 99 55.02 -18.08 -17.31
C SER A 99 56.47 -18.49 -17.59
N VAL A 100 56.97 -19.58 -16.97
CA VAL A 100 58.37 -20.05 -17.12
C VAL A 100 58.48 -21.29 -18.02
N LEU A 101 57.37 -21.94 -18.39
CA LEU A 101 57.38 -23.21 -19.13
C LEU A 101 57.04 -23.10 -20.64
N VAL A 102 56.97 -21.90 -21.22
CA VAL A 102 56.81 -21.73 -22.68
C VAL A 102 57.70 -20.59 -23.19
N ASP A 103 59.01 -20.84 -23.19
CA ASP A 103 59.94 -20.14 -24.09
C ASP A 103 60.67 -21.20 -24.93
N SER A 104 60.09 -21.49 -26.09
CA SER A 104 60.77 -22.09 -27.24
C SER A 104 59.86 -21.91 -28.47
N GLU A 105 60.16 -20.84 -29.19
CA GLU A 105 59.91 -20.59 -30.63
C GLU A 105 58.46 -20.41 -31.15
N GLY A 106 58.19 -19.19 -31.63
CA GLY A 106 57.42 -19.00 -32.86
C GLY A 106 56.19 -18.07 -32.82
N SER A 107 56.43 -16.76 -33.01
CA SER A 107 55.55 -15.83 -33.74
C SER A 107 54.17 -15.42 -33.14
N GLY A 108 54.07 -14.13 -32.75
CA GLY A 108 53.03 -13.23 -33.29
C GLY A 108 51.87 -12.74 -32.40
N ARG A 109 51.91 -11.42 -32.11
CA ARG A 109 50.80 -10.45 -31.88
C ARG A 109 49.96 -10.45 -30.57
N LYS A 110 50.10 -9.30 -29.87
CA LYS A 110 49.11 -8.44 -29.17
C LYS A 110 48.18 -9.07 -28.10
N ARG A 111 48.13 -8.48 -26.90
CA ARG A 111 47.18 -7.40 -26.48
C ARG A 111 47.02 -7.36 -24.94
N LEU A 112 47.05 -6.15 -24.38
CA LEU A 112 46.69 -5.85 -22.98
C LEU A 112 45.34 -6.44 -22.57
N LYS A 113 45.22 -6.88 -21.30
CA LYS A 113 43.98 -6.72 -20.53
C LYS A 113 44.16 -6.61 -19.03
N LEU A 114 43.40 -5.64 -18.54
CA LEU A 114 43.18 -5.14 -17.20
C LEU A 114 42.44 -6.15 -16.31
N SER A 115 42.82 -6.14 -15.03
CA SER A 115 42.30 -6.87 -13.87
C SER A 115 40.82 -6.61 -13.55
N SER A 116 40.09 -7.66 -13.14
CA SER A 116 38.90 -7.54 -12.30
C SER A 116 39.19 -8.06 -10.88
N VAL A 117 38.89 -7.19 -9.91
CA VAL A 117 38.94 -7.41 -8.46
C VAL A 117 37.67 -8.13 -8.03
N ASN A 118 37.84 -9.14 -7.18
CA ASN A 118 36.77 -9.85 -6.47
C ASN A 118 36.20 -8.98 -5.35
N ASN A 119 34.88 -9.04 -5.14
CA ASN A 119 34.31 -9.03 -3.80
C ASN A 119 33.10 -9.96 -3.73
N VAL A 120 33.08 -10.66 -2.61
CA VAL A 120 32.42 -11.92 -2.26
C VAL A 120 30.99 -11.69 -1.75
N ASP A 121 30.07 -12.62 -2.04
CA ASP A 121 29.14 -13.12 -1.01
C ASP A 121 28.51 -14.47 -1.39
N VAL A 122 28.69 -15.42 -0.46
CA VAL A 122 27.98 -16.66 -0.13
C VAL A 122 27.15 -17.33 -1.24
N SER A 123 27.74 -18.35 -1.86
CA SER A 123 27.04 -19.34 -2.68
C SER A 123 26.63 -20.55 -1.83
N VAL A 124 25.33 -20.84 -1.76
CA VAL A 124 24.86 -22.23 -1.72
C VAL A 124 25.36 -22.89 -3.01
N GLN A 125 26.23 -23.89 -2.89
CA GLN A 125 26.64 -24.71 -4.04
C GLN A 125 25.42 -25.49 -4.53
N VAL A 126 24.84 -25.03 -5.63
CA VAL A 126 24.08 -25.90 -6.53
C VAL A 126 25.07 -26.29 -7.61
N ASP A 127 25.60 -27.50 -7.52
CA ASP A 127 26.43 -28.08 -8.58
C ASP A 127 25.56 -28.28 -9.83
N LEU A 128 25.73 -27.40 -10.81
CA LEU A 128 25.22 -27.59 -12.17
C LEU A 128 26.23 -28.42 -12.94
N PRO A 129 25.81 -29.42 -13.75
CA PRO A 129 26.74 -30.29 -14.46
C PRO A 129 27.57 -29.49 -15.46
N GLU A 130 28.88 -29.73 -15.48
CA GLU A 130 29.73 -29.37 -16.61
C GLU A 130 29.10 -29.96 -17.88
N LYS A 131 28.64 -29.09 -18.78
CA LYS A 131 28.23 -29.50 -20.12
C LYS A 131 29.47 -29.98 -20.85
N THR A 132 29.70 -31.29 -20.87
CA THR A 132 30.53 -31.94 -21.88
C THR A 132 29.89 -31.68 -23.24
N PHE A 133 30.46 -30.76 -24.01
CA PHE A 133 30.12 -30.58 -25.42
C PHE A 133 30.61 -31.81 -26.18
N VAL A 134 29.70 -32.48 -26.89
CA VAL A 134 30.06 -33.40 -27.96
C VAL A 134 30.37 -32.54 -29.18
N ASP A 135 31.61 -32.63 -29.65
CA ASP A 135 32.14 -31.88 -30.77
C ASP A 135 31.53 -32.41 -32.08
N PHE A 136 30.44 -31.79 -32.56
CA PHE A 136 29.99 -31.98 -33.94
C PHE A 136 30.86 -31.12 -34.85
N GLY A 137 32.03 -31.65 -35.18
CA GLY A 137 32.88 -31.12 -36.24
C GLY A 137 32.21 -31.28 -37.59
N SER A 138 31.58 -30.22 -38.10
CA SER A 138 31.44 -30.01 -39.53
C SER A 138 32.48 -28.99 -39.97
N GLN A 139 33.47 -29.47 -40.73
CA GLN A 139 34.46 -28.64 -41.41
C GLN A 139 33.74 -27.75 -42.42
N VAL A 140 33.46 -26.50 -42.05
CA VAL A 140 33.27 -25.41 -43.02
C VAL A 140 34.21 -24.29 -42.61
N SER A 141 35.41 -24.30 -43.18
CA SER A 141 36.33 -23.17 -43.13
C SER A 141 35.76 -22.04 -43.98
N PHE A 142 35.03 -21.11 -43.38
CA PHE A 142 34.83 -19.79 -43.98
C PHE A 142 36.09 -18.94 -43.72
N LEU A 143 36.98 -18.89 -44.70
CA LEU A 143 37.87 -17.75 -44.88
C LEU A 143 37.04 -16.64 -45.53
N ASP A 144 36.66 -15.55 -44.84
CA ASP A 144 36.29 -14.28 -45.52
C ASP A 144 35.98 -13.06 -44.61
N PRO A 145 36.02 -11.81 -45.14
CA PRO A 145 35.65 -10.52 -44.54
C PRO A 145 34.27 -10.43 -43.87
N ALA A 146 33.44 -11.47 -43.98
CA ALA A 146 32.18 -11.61 -43.28
C ALA A 146 32.34 -11.57 -41.74
N TYR A 147 33.49 -11.98 -41.20
CA TYR A 147 33.79 -11.90 -39.76
C TYR A 147 33.96 -10.45 -39.26
N GLU A 148 34.65 -9.60 -40.03
CA GLU A 148 34.77 -8.18 -39.72
C GLU A 148 33.43 -7.44 -39.92
N ILE A 149 32.65 -7.80 -40.94
CA ILE A 149 31.28 -7.28 -41.12
C ILE A 149 30.36 -7.71 -39.96
N LEU A 150 30.52 -8.92 -39.44
CA LEU A 150 29.83 -9.40 -38.24
C LEU A 150 30.25 -8.63 -36.99
N LEU A 151 31.55 -8.40 -36.77
CA LEU A 151 32.06 -7.63 -35.64
C LEU A 151 31.63 -6.15 -35.70
N LYS A 152 31.67 -5.54 -36.89
CA LYS A 152 31.22 -4.16 -37.13
C LYS A 152 29.71 -4.02 -36.95
N ARG A 153 28.94 -5.03 -37.39
CA ARG A 153 27.51 -5.12 -37.06
C ARG A 153 27.27 -5.37 -35.58
N ILE A 154 28.09 -6.15 -34.88
CA ILE A 154 27.99 -6.35 -33.42
C ILE A 154 28.26 -5.03 -32.67
N GLU A 155 29.25 -4.22 -33.09
CA GLU A 155 29.47 -2.86 -32.58
C GLU A 155 28.30 -1.91 -32.91
N GLU A 156 27.69 -2.01 -34.10
CA GLU A 156 26.45 -1.28 -34.46
C GLU A 156 25.24 -1.76 -33.64
N LEU A 157 25.25 -3.02 -33.15
CA LEU A 157 24.21 -3.60 -32.29
C LEU A 157 24.40 -3.21 -30.82
N GLU A 158 25.61 -2.87 -30.37
CA GLU A 158 25.87 -2.26 -29.06
C GLU A 158 25.19 -0.88 -28.93
N ASN A 159 24.90 -0.20 -30.05
CA ASN A 159 24.11 1.04 -30.12
C ASN A 159 22.58 0.83 -29.94
N LEU A 160 22.07 -0.41 -29.90
CA LEU A 160 20.65 -0.70 -29.63
C LEU A 160 20.29 -0.69 -28.13
N ASN A 161 21.24 -0.35 -27.25
CA ASN A 161 21.01 -0.28 -25.81
C ASN A 161 20.17 0.95 -25.37
N HIS A 162 19.68 1.77 -26.30
CA HIS A 162 18.80 2.90 -26.00
C HIS A 162 17.33 2.46 -25.92
N LEU A 163 16.65 2.86 -24.84
CA LEU A 163 15.24 2.51 -24.57
C LEU A 163 14.29 2.92 -25.70
N ASP A 164 14.56 4.02 -26.41
CA ASP A 164 13.73 4.48 -27.52
C ASP A 164 13.78 3.51 -28.71
N SER A 165 14.91 2.83 -28.94
CA SER A 165 15.02 1.76 -29.94
C SER A 165 14.26 0.48 -29.54
N LEU A 166 14.12 0.22 -28.24
CA LEU A 166 13.34 -0.90 -27.71
C LEU A 166 11.83 -0.63 -27.71
N LEU A 167 11.40 0.63 -27.63
CA LEU A 167 9.99 1.01 -27.73
C LEU A 167 9.43 0.81 -29.15
N GLU A 168 10.27 0.95 -30.19
CA GLU A 168 9.93 0.69 -31.59
C GLU A 168 10.24 -0.75 -32.04
N TYR A 169 10.59 -1.63 -31.09
CA TYR A 169 10.98 -3.00 -31.36
C TYR A 169 9.88 -3.78 -32.09
N SER A 170 10.29 -4.53 -33.10
CA SER A 170 9.48 -5.48 -33.83
C SER A 170 10.35 -6.69 -34.18
N PRO A 171 9.89 -7.93 -33.94
CA PRO A 171 10.62 -9.13 -34.33
C PRO A 171 11.07 -9.10 -35.81
N TYR A 172 10.20 -8.61 -36.71
CA TYR A 172 10.50 -8.50 -38.14
C TYR A 172 11.63 -7.52 -38.46
N LYS A 173 11.56 -6.29 -37.91
CA LYS A 173 12.65 -5.29 -38.07
C LYS A 173 13.95 -5.79 -37.46
N TRP A 174 13.87 -6.61 -36.42
CA TRP A 174 15.01 -7.19 -35.74
C TRP A 174 15.68 -8.28 -36.57
N PHE A 175 14.93 -9.23 -37.13
CA PHE A 175 15.45 -10.29 -38.00
C PHE A 175 16.18 -9.72 -39.23
N ALA A 176 15.62 -8.67 -39.85
CA ALA A 176 16.22 -8.03 -41.02
C ALA A 176 17.64 -7.50 -40.78
N LYS A 177 18.03 -7.26 -39.51
CA LYS A 177 19.35 -6.78 -39.12
C LYS A 177 20.30 -7.90 -38.69
N ARG A 178 19.88 -9.18 -38.70
CA ARG A 178 20.67 -10.33 -38.23
C ARG A 178 21.26 -11.15 -39.38
N ASN A 179 22.14 -12.09 -39.02
CA ASN A 179 22.75 -12.98 -39.99
C ASN A 179 21.65 -13.85 -40.63
N PRO A 180 21.41 -13.74 -41.95
CA PRO A 180 20.30 -14.42 -42.61
C PRO A 180 20.42 -15.95 -42.54
N VAL A 181 21.65 -16.50 -42.44
CA VAL A 181 21.87 -17.95 -42.29
C VAL A 181 21.36 -18.44 -40.94
N VAL A 182 21.70 -17.72 -39.86
CA VAL A 182 21.27 -18.08 -38.50
C VAL A 182 19.76 -17.91 -38.35
N VAL A 183 19.22 -16.81 -38.89
CA VAL A 183 17.77 -16.58 -38.92
C VAL A 183 17.07 -17.72 -39.66
N LYS A 184 17.54 -18.07 -40.87
CA LYS A 184 16.90 -19.11 -41.68
C LYS A 184 17.00 -20.49 -41.04
N PHE A 185 18.13 -20.81 -40.41
CA PHE A 185 18.31 -22.04 -39.65
C PHE A 185 17.26 -22.19 -38.54
N ILE A 186 17.06 -21.14 -37.73
CA ILE A 186 16.07 -21.15 -36.66
C ILE A 186 14.63 -21.17 -37.19
N GLU A 187 14.36 -20.44 -38.28
CA GLU A 187 13.06 -20.51 -38.97
C GLU A 187 12.75 -21.95 -39.39
N THR A 188 13.69 -22.64 -40.03
CA THR A 188 13.51 -24.03 -40.49
C THR A 188 13.31 -24.99 -39.32
N LEU A 189 14.07 -24.85 -38.23
CA LEU A 189 13.91 -25.71 -37.04
C LEU A 189 12.57 -25.53 -36.31
N THR A 190 11.92 -24.39 -36.51
CA THR A 190 10.68 -24.01 -35.81
C THR A 190 9.51 -23.86 -36.76
N ASP A 191 9.65 -24.36 -37.99
CA ASP A 191 8.61 -24.34 -39.00
C ASP A 191 7.61 -25.45 -38.71
N ASN A 192 6.33 -25.11 -38.64
CA ASN A 192 5.26 -26.09 -38.44
C ASN A 192 4.39 -26.03 -39.69
N GLU A 193 4.20 -27.16 -40.38
CA GLU A 193 3.51 -27.25 -41.68
C GLU A 193 2.06 -26.72 -41.66
N ASN A 194 1.47 -26.53 -40.48
CA ASN A 194 0.07 -26.12 -40.28
C ASN A 194 -0.16 -24.61 -40.01
N GLN A 195 0.84 -23.73 -40.09
CA GLN A 195 0.67 -22.29 -39.86
C GLN A 195 1.16 -21.44 -41.05
N HIS A 196 0.22 -20.74 -41.73
CA HIS A 196 0.55 -19.89 -42.88
C HIS A 196 1.27 -18.59 -42.50
N GLN A 197 1.14 -18.13 -41.24
CA GLN A 197 1.96 -17.08 -40.65
C GLN A 197 2.27 -17.40 -39.18
N PRO A 198 3.52 -17.22 -38.71
CA PRO A 198 3.85 -17.40 -37.31
C PRO A 198 3.23 -16.28 -36.47
N GLU A 199 2.57 -16.65 -35.36
CA GLU A 199 2.10 -15.70 -34.35
C GLU A 199 3.28 -14.87 -33.79
N GLU A 200 2.99 -13.65 -33.33
CA GLU A 200 4.01 -12.72 -32.81
C GLU A 200 4.83 -13.35 -31.65
N GLU A 201 4.19 -14.17 -30.82
CA GLU A 201 4.84 -14.94 -29.76
C GLU A 201 5.88 -15.92 -30.31
N LYS A 202 5.55 -16.63 -31.40
CA LYS A 202 6.45 -17.58 -32.04
C LYS A 202 7.66 -16.87 -32.63
N LEU A 203 7.45 -15.69 -33.23
CA LEU A 203 8.53 -14.84 -33.72
C LEU A 203 9.43 -14.36 -32.59
N PHE A 204 8.85 -13.94 -31.45
CA PHE A 204 9.63 -13.55 -30.29
C PHE A 204 10.50 -14.68 -29.75
N LYS A 205 9.97 -15.91 -29.65
CA LYS A 205 10.76 -17.09 -29.24
C LYS A 205 11.94 -17.37 -30.17
N ARG A 206 11.74 -17.20 -31.48
CA ARG A 206 12.84 -17.30 -32.48
C ARG A 206 13.91 -16.23 -32.25
N VAL A 207 13.53 -15.00 -31.92
CA VAL A 207 14.48 -13.92 -31.58
C VAL A 207 15.34 -14.30 -30.36
N VAL A 208 14.70 -14.76 -29.28
CA VAL A 208 15.42 -15.19 -28.06
C VAL A 208 16.38 -16.33 -28.34
N ALA A 209 15.99 -17.30 -29.18
CA ALA A 209 16.86 -18.41 -29.57
C ALA A 209 18.09 -17.95 -30.37
N ILE A 210 17.92 -17.02 -31.31
CA ILE A 210 19.03 -16.44 -32.07
C ILE A 210 19.98 -15.65 -31.16
N ASP A 211 19.43 -14.89 -30.20
CA ASP A 211 20.24 -14.16 -29.21
C ASP A 211 21.06 -15.09 -28.32
N ALA A 212 20.50 -16.24 -27.93
CA ALA A 212 21.23 -17.25 -27.18
C ALA A 212 22.40 -17.83 -27.99
N ILE A 213 22.24 -18.01 -29.31
CA ILE A 213 23.33 -18.45 -30.20
C ILE A 213 24.44 -17.39 -30.27
N TYR A 214 24.08 -16.12 -30.44
CA TYR A 214 25.06 -15.03 -30.46
C TYR A 214 25.81 -14.91 -29.13
N GLY A 215 25.11 -14.97 -28.00
CA GLY A 215 25.73 -14.92 -26.68
C GLY A 215 26.63 -16.13 -26.37
N SER A 216 26.23 -17.33 -26.82
CA SER A 216 27.07 -18.53 -26.70
C SER A 216 28.37 -18.41 -27.48
N ARG A 217 28.36 -17.72 -28.63
CA ARG A 217 29.57 -17.51 -29.45
C ARG A 217 30.40 -16.32 -28.99
N HIS A 218 29.77 -15.30 -28.42
CA HIS A 218 30.41 -14.06 -27.99
C HIS A 218 30.07 -13.76 -26.53
N LEU A 219 30.97 -14.10 -25.60
CA LEU A 219 30.81 -13.88 -24.15
C LEU A 219 30.56 -12.42 -23.73
N LYS A 220 30.76 -11.45 -24.63
CA LYS A 220 30.49 -10.02 -24.40
C LYS A 220 29.18 -9.52 -25.00
N TYR A 221 28.51 -10.34 -25.81
CA TYR A 221 27.24 -9.96 -26.41
C TYR A 221 26.20 -9.78 -25.32
N VAL A 222 25.50 -8.64 -25.37
CA VAL A 222 24.39 -8.32 -24.48
C VAL A 222 23.17 -8.09 -25.33
N SER A 223 22.17 -8.98 -25.23
CA SER A 223 20.90 -8.79 -25.93
C SER A 223 20.09 -7.67 -25.28
N ALA A 224 19.77 -6.63 -26.05
CA ALA A 224 18.92 -5.53 -25.60
C ALA A 224 17.48 -5.98 -25.29
N ILE A 225 16.97 -7.01 -25.98
CA ILE A 225 15.64 -7.59 -25.75
C ILE A 225 15.64 -8.41 -24.47
N ASN A 226 16.70 -9.19 -24.25
CA ASN A 226 16.82 -9.96 -23.02
C ASN A 226 17.06 -9.03 -21.83
N LEU A 227 17.78 -7.90 -21.98
CA LEU A 227 17.85 -6.84 -20.97
C LEU A 227 16.47 -6.25 -20.63
N ALA A 228 15.64 -5.98 -21.65
CA ALA A 228 14.26 -5.54 -21.45
C ALA A 228 13.41 -6.60 -20.70
N ALA A 229 13.57 -7.89 -21.06
CA ALA A 229 12.92 -9.00 -20.35
C ALA A 229 13.41 -9.11 -18.90
N SER A 230 14.71 -8.91 -18.64
CA SER A 230 15.29 -8.84 -17.29
C SER A 230 14.67 -7.71 -16.48
N ALA A 231 14.37 -6.56 -17.10
CA ALA A 231 13.73 -5.43 -16.45
C ALA A 231 12.31 -5.77 -15.95
N ILE A 232 11.54 -6.52 -16.75
CA ILE A 232 10.22 -7.01 -16.33
C ILE A 232 10.35 -8.05 -15.21
N LYS A 233 11.25 -9.04 -15.37
CA LYS A 233 11.50 -10.06 -14.34
C LYS A 233 11.94 -9.43 -13.02
N TYR A 234 12.81 -8.42 -13.09
CA TYR A 234 13.22 -7.63 -11.94
C TYR A 234 12.04 -6.87 -11.31
N SER A 235 11.16 -6.27 -12.10
CA SER A 235 9.95 -5.61 -11.58
C SER A 235 9.02 -6.55 -10.82
N LEU A 236 9.00 -7.84 -11.19
CA LEU A 236 8.18 -8.86 -10.53
C LEU A 236 8.88 -9.44 -9.28
N ALA A 237 10.16 -9.80 -9.41
CA ALA A 237 10.88 -10.54 -8.37
C ALA A 237 11.63 -9.67 -7.37
N ARG A 238 11.96 -8.42 -7.73
CA ARG A 238 12.82 -7.49 -6.96
C ARG A 238 14.12 -8.14 -6.47
N SER A 239 14.66 -9.08 -7.25
CA SER A 239 15.74 -9.96 -6.84
C SER A 239 16.90 -9.91 -7.82
N LYS A 240 18.07 -9.51 -7.30
CA LYS A 240 19.34 -9.62 -8.02
C LYS A 240 19.59 -11.05 -8.49
N MET A 241 19.31 -12.04 -7.64
CA MET A 241 19.56 -13.45 -7.94
C MET A 241 18.72 -13.93 -9.12
N VAL A 242 17.44 -13.53 -9.20
CA VAL A 242 16.58 -13.90 -10.34
C VAL A 242 17.11 -13.31 -11.64
N VAL A 243 17.56 -12.05 -11.60
CA VAL A 243 18.19 -11.41 -12.77
C VAL A 243 19.50 -12.11 -13.14
N ASP A 244 20.37 -12.42 -12.17
CA ASP A 244 21.65 -13.07 -12.44
C ASP A 244 21.47 -14.49 -13.01
N ILE A 245 20.57 -15.30 -12.47
CA ILE A 245 20.27 -16.65 -12.98
C ILE A 245 19.77 -16.59 -14.43
N ASP A 246 18.75 -15.77 -14.67
CA ASP A 246 18.10 -15.70 -15.96
C ASP A 246 19.00 -15.06 -17.03
N ASN A 247 19.76 -14.03 -16.66
CA ASN A 247 20.66 -13.37 -17.59
C ASN A 247 21.85 -14.23 -17.98
N HIS A 248 22.27 -15.15 -17.10
CA HIS A 248 23.30 -16.13 -17.42
C HIS A 248 22.81 -17.14 -18.47
N ILE A 249 21.50 -17.41 -18.51
CA ILE A 249 20.87 -18.29 -19.50
C ILE A 249 20.59 -17.56 -20.81
N THR A 250 20.23 -16.27 -20.75
CA THR A 250 19.71 -15.49 -21.90
C THR A 250 20.70 -14.49 -22.50
N SER A 251 21.97 -14.48 -22.06
CA SER A 251 23.01 -13.60 -22.63
C SER A 251 22.68 -12.09 -22.53
N SER A 252 22.12 -11.66 -21.41
CA SER A 252 21.82 -10.26 -21.06
C SER A 252 22.81 -9.64 -20.07
N GLY A 253 23.87 -10.38 -19.69
CA GLY A 253 24.93 -9.92 -18.78
C GLY A 253 24.51 -9.89 -17.30
N CYS A 254 25.45 -9.71 -16.38
CA CYS A 254 25.15 -9.73 -14.94
C CYS A 254 24.24 -8.58 -14.49
N TYR A 255 23.73 -8.65 -13.26
CA TYR A 255 22.93 -7.59 -12.64
C TYR A 255 23.59 -6.20 -12.71
N LYS A 256 24.93 -6.13 -12.64
CA LYS A 256 25.66 -4.87 -12.81
C LYS A 256 25.49 -4.29 -14.22
N THR A 257 25.51 -5.13 -15.25
CA THR A 257 25.24 -4.72 -16.63
C THR A 257 23.82 -4.19 -16.76
N PHE A 258 22.86 -4.86 -16.13
CA PHE A 258 21.46 -4.45 -16.10
C PHE A 258 21.25 -3.10 -15.37
N ILE A 259 21.87 -2.90 -14.20
CA ILE A 259 21.77 -1.62 -13.47
C ILE A 259 22.48 -0.50 -14.22
N ASN A 260 23.67 -0.73 -14.77
CA ASN A 260 24.37 0.27 -15.58
C ASN A 260 23.56 0.64 -16.83
N TRP A 261 22.86 -0.33 -17.43
CA TRP A 261 21.92 -0.08 -18.51
C TRP A 261 20.75 0.77 -18.01
N LEU A 262 20.06 0.40 -16.93
CA LEU A 262 18.99 1.23 -16.35
C LEU A 262 19.45 2.66 -16.02
N GLU A 263 20.68 2.82 -15.50
CA GLU A 263 21.30 4.11 -15.20
C GLU A 263 21.59 4.93 -16.47
N SER A 264 22.02 4.29 -17.56
CA SER A 264 22.28 4.98 -18.84
C SER A 264 21.00 5.47 -19.52
N LEU A 265 19.84 4.96 -19.11
CA LEU A 265 18.53 5.45 -19.55
C LEU A 265 18.09 6.72 -18.82
N ALA A 266 18.78 7.12 -17.75
CA ALA A 266 18.45 8.31 -16.98
C ALA A 266 18.83 9.59 -17.74
N THR A 267 17.92 10.08 -18.60
CA THR A 267 18.01 11.41 -19.21
C THR A 267 17.88 12.51 -18.15
N GLU A 268 18.17 13.76 -18.53
CA GLU A 268 17.66 14.91 -17.79
C GLU A 268 16.14 14.81 -17.65
N GLN A 269 15.59 15.29 -16.53
CA GLN A 269 14.15 15.30 -16.30
C GLN A 269 13.52 16.18 -17.40
N PRO A 270 12.60 15.65 -18.23
CA PRO A 270 11.92 16.47 -19.21
C PRO A 270 11.09 17.54 -18.49
N PRO A 271 11.07 18.79 -18.98
CA PRO A 271 10.25 19.83 -18.39
C PRO A 271 8.77 19.42 -18.45
N LEU A 272 7.99 19.80 -17.44
CA LEU A 272 6.56 19.57 -17.47
C LEU A 272 5.95 20.36 -18.65
N PRO A 273 5.00 19.76 -19.39
CA PRO A 273 4.42 20.41 -20.56
C PRO A 273 3.66 21.69 -20.16
N LYS A 274 3.46 22.60 -21.12
CA LYS A 274 2.55 23.74 -20.98
C LYS A 274 1.08 23.28 -20.99
N GLY A 275 0.17 24.17 -20.59
CA GLY A 275 -1.27 23.91 -20.54
C GLY A 275 -1.80 23.59 -19.13
N LEU A 276 -2.95 22.92 -19.05
CA LEU A 276 -3.66 22.64 -17.79
C LEU A 276 -3.01 21.50 -17.01
N LEU A 277 -2.27 21.87 -15.96
CA LEU A 277 -1.48 20.95 -15.14
C LEU A 277 -2.05 20.80 -13.72
N PHE A 278 -2.15 19.56 -13.27
CA PHE A 278 -2.42 19.21 -11.87
C PHE A 278 -1.24 18.40 -11.35
N LEU A 279 -0.87 18.58 -10.10
CA LEU A 279 0.17 17.81 -9.43
C LEU A 279 -0.43 17.08 -8.24
N ALA A 280 0.06 15.89 -7.96
CA ALA A 280 -0.17 15.22 -6.70
C ALA A 280 1.17 14.80 -6.11
N PHE A 281 1.27 14.82 -4.78
CA PHE A 281 2.41 14.28 -4.07
C PHE A 281 1.95 13.46 -2.88
N ASP A 282 2.74 12.45 -2.56
CA ASP A 282 2.46 11.48 -1.50
C ASP A 282 3.62 11.51 -0.51
N ASN A 283 3.28 11.34 0.76
CA ASN A 283 4.28 11.24 1.80
C ASN A 283 4.80 9.80 1.90
N GLU A 284 5.98 9.64 2.50
CA GLU A 284 6.38 8.33 3.02
C GLU A 284 6.67 7.21 2.00
N GLN A 285 7.35 7.52 0.89
CA GLN A 285 8.02 6.47 0.13
C GLN A 285 9.28 6.01 0.87
N LYS A 286 9.10 5.00 1.73
CA LYS A 286 10.15 4.45 2.60
C LYS A 286 10.90 3.32 1.89
N GLY A 287 12.23 3.46 1.80
CA GLY A 287 13.12 2.33 1.58
C GLY A 287 13.21 1.50 2.86
N GLN A 288 12.70 0.27 2.82
CA GLN A 288 12.50 -0.57 4.00
C GLN A 288 13.12 -1.95 3.79
N LYS A 289 13.80 -2.46 4.81
CA LYS A 289 14.32 -3.84 4.85
C LYS A 289 13.89 -4.48 6.15
N ASN A 290 13.33 -5.68 6.04
CA ASN A 290 13.12 -6.54 7.19
C ASN A 290 14.44 -7.27 7.46
N TYR A 291 15.07 -7.03 8.60
CA TYR A 291 16.36 -7.65 8.93
C TYR A 291 16.22 -9.03 9.54
N LEU A 292 15.04 -9.41 10.02
CA LEU A 292 14.88 -10.57 10.91
C LEU A 292 13.79 -11.55 10.48
N ASP A 293 13.18 -11.39 9.28
CA ASP A 293 12.03 -12.17 8.78
C ASP A 293 10.82 -12.26 9.74
N ARG A 294 10.85 -11.50 10.84
CA ARG A 294 9.72 -11.28 11.73
C ARG A 294 9.04 -10.02 11.21
N GLY A 295 7.78 -10.13 10.75
CA GLY A 295 7.05 -9.09 10.02
C GLY A 295 6.92 -7.69 10.65
N TYR A 296 7.51 -7.45 11.81
CA TYR A 296 7.46 -6.19 12.57
C TYR A 296 8.82 -5.48 12.70
N ASN A 297 9.93 -6.09 12.28
CA ASN A 297 11.27 -5.51 12.42
C ASN A 297 11.76 -4.88 11.10
N THR A 298 11.02 -3.88 10.64
CA THR A 298 11.32 -3.14 9.41
C THR A 298 12.12 -1.89 9.73
N VAL A 299 13.36 -1.80 9.25
CA VAL A 299 14.17 -0.57 9.36
C VAL A 299 13.91 0.30 8.13
N VAL A 300 13.63 1.60 8.36
CA VAL A 300 13.51 2.61 7.31
C VAL A 300 14.87 3.26 7.10
N PHE A 301 15.43 3.17 5.90
CA PHE A 301 16.75 3.73 5.58
C PHE A 301 16.68 5.04 4.80
N HIS A 302 15.59 5.25 4.08
CA HIS A 302 15.42 6.39 3.20
C HIS A 302 13.94 6.74 3.09
N THR A 303 13.60 8.02 3.03
CA THR A 303 12.22 8.47 2.79
C THR A 303 12.25 9.51 1.67
N VAL A 304 11.44 9.31 0.65
CA VAL A 304 11.21 10.32 -0.40
C VAL A 304 9.76 10.76 -0.45
N THR A 305 9.56 11.98 -0.91
CA THR A 305 8.29 12.48 -1.42
C THR A 305 8.28 12.25 -2.93
N SER A 306 7.29 11.52 -3.42
CA SER A 306 7.11 11.27 -4.85
C SER A 306 6.00 12.16 -5.41
N PHE A 307 6.04 12.37 -6.72
CA PHE A 307 5.13 13.25 -7.44
C PHE A 307 4.54 12.55 -8.67
N VAL A 308 3.36 12.99 -9.06
CA VAL A 308 2.80 12.75 -10.39
C VAL A 308 2.17 14.05 -10.89
N ALA A 309 2.36 14.34 -12.17
CA ALA A 309 1.72 15.45 -12.86
C ALA A 309 0.73 14.94 -13.90
N PHE A 310 -0.46 15.52 -13.92
CA PHE A 310 -1.53 15.26 -14.87
C PHE A 310 -1.65 16.46 -15.79
N ASN A 311 -1.37 16.26 -17.08
CA ASN A 311 -1.60 17.27 -18.10
C ASN A 311 -2.90 16.96 -18.84
N TYR A 312 -3.89 17.82 -18.68
CA TYR A 312 -5.24 17.65 -19.21
C TYR A 312 -5.49 18.33 -20.54
N ASP A 313 -4.72 19.35 -20.90
CA ASP A 313 -4.87 20.03 -22.18
C ASP A 313 -3.67 20.94 -22.40
N GLN A 314 -2.85 20.60 -23.40
CA GLN A 314 -1.66 21.37 -23.74
C GLN A 314 -1.97 22.77 -24.30
N SER A 315 -3.19 22.98 -24.80
CA SER A 315 -3.65 24.26 -25.36
C SER A 315 -4.38 25.14 -24.35
N ASN A 316 -4.72 24.59 -23.18
CA ASN A 316 -5.48 25.31 -22.18
C ASN A 316 -4.59 26.18 -21.29
N ASN A 317 -4.63 27.47 -21.58
CA ASN A 317 -3.84 28.50 -20.90
C ASN A 317 -4.59 29.16 -19.73
N VAL A 318 -5.60 28.50 -19.14
CA VAL A 318 -6.36 29.07 -18.01
C VAL A 318 -5.47 29.39 -16.80
N GLN A 319 -4.37 28.66 -16.66
CA GLN A 319 -3.38 28.84 -15.60
C GLN A 319 -2.51 30.10 -15.78
N ASP A 320 -2.63 30.80 -16.90
CA ASP A 320 -1.93 32.07 -17.18
C ASP A 320 -2.71 33.27 -16.63
N THR A 321 -3.96 33.03 -16.21
CA THR A 321 -4.86 34.03 -15.64
C THR A 321 -4.97 33.85 -14.13
N ASP A 322 -5.30 34.94 -13.42
CA ASP A 322 -5.53 34.89 -11.98
C ASP A 322 -6.74 34.00 -11.64
N PRO A 323 -6.63 33.03 -10.71
CA PRO A 323 -7.71 32.08 -10.45
C PRO A 323 -8.79 32.63 -9.51
N TRP A 324 -8.45 33.67 -8.75
CA TRP A 324 -9.25 34.15 -7.63
C TRP A 324 -10.30 35.16 -8.10
N LEU A 325 -11.54 34.97 -7.69
CA LEU A 325 -12.61 35.96 -7.85
C LEU A 325 -12.61 36.96 -6.68
N HIS A 326 -12.35 36.44 -5.48
CA HIS A 326 -12.38 37.21 -4.25
C HIS A 326 -11.12 36.96 -3.43
N PHE A 327 -10.59 38.02 -2.81
CA PHE A 327 -9.56 37.87 -1.79
C PHE A 327 -10.12 37.20 -0.53
N GLU A 328 -11.33 37.59 -0.13
CA GLU A 328 -12.07 37.03 0.99
C GLU A 328 -13.58 36.98 0.68
N PRO A 329 -14.28 35.85 0.92
CA PRO A 329 -15.74 35.77 0.82
C PRO A 329 -16.47 36.67 1.82
N SER A 330 -17.68 37.09 1.45
CA SER A 330 -18.58 37.81 2.35
C SER A 330 -19.19 36.88 3.40
N LYS A 331 -19.70 37.46 4.50
CA LYS A 331 -20.41 36.68 5.55
C LYS A 331 -21.55 35.83 4.97
N LYS A 332 -22.34 36.38 4.05
CA LYS A 332 -23.44 35.64 3.39
C LYS A 332 -22.95 34.42 2.60
N GLN A 333 -21.80 34.54 1.93
CA GLN A 333 -21.21 33.41 1.21
C GLN A 333 -20.70 32.32 2.15
N TYR A 334 -20.24 32.67 3.36
CA TYR A 334 -19.90 31.66 4.37
C TYR A 334 -21.14 30.98 4.97
N GLU A 335 -22.26 31.69 5.09
CA GLU A 335 -23.53 31.12 5.55
C GLU A 335 -24.07 30.05 4.56
N GLU A 336 -23.73 30.12 3.27
CA GLU A 336 -24.01 29.06 2.27
C GLU A 336 -23.28 27.73 2.58
N LEU A 337 -22.29 27.74 3.48
CA LEU A 337 -21.59 26.53 3.90
C LEU A 337 -22.30 25.77 5.02
N PHE A 338 -23.30 26.37 5.68
CA PHE A 338 -23.93 25.79 6.87
C PHE A 338 -24.71 24.52 6.55
N ASP A 339 -25.59 24.62 5.55
CA ASP A 339 -26.54 23.57 5.19
C ASP A 339 -26.28 23.02 3.79
N LEU A 340 -27.02 21.97 3.43
CA LEU A 340 -27.07 21.47 2.06
C LEU A 340 -27.93 22.42 1.21
N THR A 341 -27.54 22.61 -0.05
CA THR A 341 -28.42 23.28 -1.01
C THR A 341 -29.50 22.31 -1.49
N SER A 342 -30.65 22.81 -1.94
CA SER A 342 -31.72 21.97 -2.51
C SER A 342 -31.22 21.04 -3.64
N GLY A 343 -30.26 21.52 -4.46
CA GLY A 343 -29.64 20.68 -5.48
C GLY A 343 -28.83 19.50 -4.91
N MET A 344 -28.12 19.71 -3.80
CA MET A 344 -27.40 18.65 -3.10
C MET A 344 -28.35 17.64 -2.46
N GLU A 345 -29.42 18.12 -1.83
CA GLU A 345 -30.45 17.28 -1.20
C GLU A 345 -31.11 16.36 -2.22
N ASN A 346 -31.46 16.90 -3.40
CA ASN A 346 -32.06 16.12 -4.48
C ASN A 346 -31.14 15.01 -5.00
N GLU A 347 -29.85 15.31 -5.18
CA GLU A 347 -28.86 14.30 -5.61
C GLU A 347 -28.70 13.18 -4.56
N ILE A 348 -28.59 13.53 -3.28
CA ILE A 348 -28.49 12.56 -2.19
C ILE A 348 -29.76 11.73 -2.07
N HIS A 349 -30.92 12.37 -2.12
CA HIS A 349 -32.23 11.73 -2.00
C HIS A 349 -32.43 10.71 -3.12
N LYS A 350 -32.06 11.06 -4.36
CA LYS A 350 -32.11 10.14 -5.50
C LYS A 350 -31.29 8.86 -5.26
N GLU A 351 -30.04 8.98 -4.82
CA GLU A 351 -29.18 7.81 -4.55
C GLU A 351 -29.72 6.96 -3.37
N LEU A 352 -30.29 7.61 -2.35
CA LEU A 352 -30.90 6.93 -1.22
C LEU A 352 -32.14 6.14 -1.66
N THR A 353 -33.04 6.74 -2.43
CA THR A 353 -34.27 6.09 -2.94
C THR A 353 -33.92 4.90 -3.82
N ASN A 354 -32.91 5.01 -4.68
CA ASN A 354 -32.43 3.90 -5.50
C ASN A 354 -31.97 2.72 -4.64
N TYR A 355 -31.17 2.99 -3.60
CA TYR A 355 -30.71 1.95 -2.70
C TYR A 355 -31.85 1.31 -1.88
N LEU A 356 -32.74 2.12 -1.31
CA LEU A 356 -33.87 1.64 -0.52
C LEU A 356 -34.84 0.83 -1.38
N SER A 357 -35.01 1.17 -2.65
CA SER A 357 -35.83 0.40 -3.59
C SER A 357 -35.30 -1.03 -3.77
N SER A 358 -33.97 -1.19 -3.87
CA SER A 358 -33.35 -2.53 -3.94
C SER A 358 -33.61 -3.33 -2.66
N ILE A 359 -33.42 -2.72 -1.48
CA ILE A 359 -33.67 -3.39 -0.20
C ILE A 359 -35.15 -3.72 -0.01
N LEU A 360 -36.05 -2.82 -0.40
CA LEU A 360 -37.49 -3.02 -0.30
C LEU A 360 -37.94 -4.23 -1.13
N GLU A 361 -37.40 -4.40 -2.33
CA GLU A 361 -37.73 -5.54 -3.18
C GLU A 361 -37.31 -6.86 -2.54
N GLU A 362 -36.10 -6.92 -1.96
CA GLU A 362 -35.63 -8.09 -1.20
C GLU A 362 -36.54 -8.39 0.00
N LEU A 363 -36.94 -7.36 0.76
CA LEU A 363 -37.79 -7.54 1.93
C LEU A 363 -39.24 -7.89 1.59
N ARG A 364 -39.77 -7.45 0.46
CA ARG A 364 -41.09 -7.87 -0.06
C ARG A 364 -41.09 -9.36 -0.37
N ILE A 365 -40.01 -9.85 -0.99
CA ILE A 365 -39.82 -11.29 -1.24
C ILE A 365 -39.75 -12.02 0.11
N GLU A 366 -38.92 -11.57 1.05
CA GLU A 366 -38.78 -12.17 2.39
C GLU A 366 -40.12 -12.23 3.16
N LYS A 367 -40.92 -11.15 3.11
CA LYS A 367 -42.24 -11.07 3.76
C LYS A 367 -43.21 -12.12 3.23
N ASN A 368 -43.17 -12.41 1.93
CA ASN A 368 -44.10 -13.30 1.26
C ASN A 368 -43.69 -14.77 1.33
N GLN A 369 -42.58 -15.11 1.98
CA GLN A 369 -42.18 -16.50 2.21
C GLN A 369 -43.03 -17.16 3.29
N GLU A 370 -43.39 -18.43 3.12
CA GLU A 370 -44.14 -19.20 4.12
C GLU A 370 -43.41 -19.28 5.47
N LYS A 371 -42.07 -19.27 5.45
CA LYS A 371 -41.23 -19.23 6.64
C LYS A 371 -40.12 -18.20 6.48
N ASN A 372 -40.02 -17.28 7.44
CA ASN A 372 -38.94 -16.31 7.48
C ASN A 372 -37.67 -16.97 8.04
N MET A 373 -36.69 -17.21 7.17
CA MET A 373 -35.43 -17.88 7.52
C MET A 373 -34.64 -17.13 8.60
N ILE A 374 -34.68 -15.80 8.68
CA ILE A 374 -34.01 -15.04 9.75
C ILE A 374 -34.68 -15.34 11.09
N ASP A 375 -36.01 -15.34 11.14
CA ASP A 375 -36.76 -15.63 12.37
C ASP A 375 -36.56 -17.09 12.83
N GLU A 376 -36.50 -18.03 11.90
CA GLU A 376 -36.13 -19.42 12.19
C GLU A 376 -34.72 -19.53 12.79
N LEU A 377 -33.74 -18.85 12.20
CA LEU A 377 -32.35 -18.84 12.70
C LEU A 377 -32.25 -18.20 14.10
N VAL A 378 -33.03 -17.14 14.36
CA VAL A 378 -33.15 -16.54 15.71
C VAL A 378 -33.67 -17.60 16.70
N HIS A 379 -34.75 -18.30 16.35
CA HIS A 379 -35.34 -19.35 17.18
C HIS A 379 -34.35 -20.50 17.46
N CYS A 380 -33.58 -20.93 16.46
CA CYS A 380 -32.56 -21.97 16.59
C CYS A 380 -31.39 -21.55 17.51
N GLN A 381 -30.93 -20.30 17.45
CA GLN A 381 -29.83 -19.82 18.30
C GLN A 381 -30.21 -19.67 19.78
N SER A 382 -31.49 -19.49 20.10
CA SER A 382 -31.99 -19.51 21.49
C SER A 382 -31.84 -20.87 22.19
N GLN A 383 -31.59 -21.96 21.45
CA GLN A 383 -31.47 -23.34 21.98
C GLN A 383 -30.01 -23.83 22.16
N THR A 384 -29.03 -22.92 22.15
CA THR A 384 -27.58 -23.19 22.07
C THR A 384 -26.96 -24.01 23.22
N GLY A 385 -27.69 -24.30 24.30
CA GLY A 385 -27.26 -25.22 25.36
C GLY A 385 -27.61 -26.69 25.10
N TYR A 386 -28.66 -26.96 24.32
CA TYR A 386 -29.34 -28.26 24.26
C TYR A 386 -29.77 -28.62 22.82
N MET A 387 -28.83 -28.69 21.88
CA MET A 387 -29.15 -28.92 20.46
C MET A 387 -29.08 -30.40 20.05
N LYS A 388 -28.51 -31.27 20.88
CA LYS A 388 -28.31 -32.67 20.50
C LYS A 388 -29.63 -33.44 20.57
N LYS A 389 -29.93 -34.16 19.50
CA LYS A 389 -30.98 -35.19 19.44
C LYS A 389 -30.33 -36.55 19.22
N CYS A 390 -30.72 -37.55 20.01
CA CYS A 390 -30.24 -38.91 19.79
C CYS A 390 -30.96 -39.54 18.60
N THR A 391 -30.21 -40.00 17.60
CA THR A 391 -30.76 -40.65 16.40
C THR A 391 -31.39 -42.01 16.69
N VAL A 392 -31.02 -42.65 17.79
CA VAL A 392 -31.48 -44.02 18.13
C VAL A 392 -32.72 -44.03 19.02
N CYS A 393 -32.75 -43.23 20.09
CA CYS A 393 -33.91 -43.19 20.99
C CYS A 393 -34.73 -41.90 20.86
N GLN A 394 -34.42 -41.05 19.88
CA GLN A 394 -35.13 -39.80 19.56
C GLN A 394 -35.21 -38.75 20.66
N THR A 395 -34.56 -38.97 21.82
CA THR A 395 -34.47 -37.98 22.91
C THR A 395 -33.85 -36.69 22.38
N SER A 396 -34.60 -35.59 22.46
CA SER A 396 -34.20 -34.23 22.08
C SER A 396 -33.75 -33.41 23.29
N ASN A 397 -33.31 -32.16 23.06
CA ASN A 397 -32.85 -31.23 24.10
C ASN A 397 -31.73 -31.82 24.98
N ILE A 398 -30.75 -32.48 24.37
CA ILE A 398 -29.59 -33.02 25.08
C ILE A 398 -28.49 -31.95 25.12
N ASP A 399 -27.89 -31.78 26.32
CA ASP A 399 -26.81 -30.82 26.56
C ASP A 399 -25.66 -31.03 25.57
N ASN A 400 -25.23 -29.94 24.95
CA ASN A 400 -24.18 -29.90 23.94
C ASN A 400 -22.82 -30.44 24.43
N LYS A 401 -22.56 -30.44 25.74
CA LYS A 401 -21.36 -31.05 26.36
C LYS A 401 -21.42 -32.57 26.43
N LYS A 402 -22.60 -33.18 26.39
CA LYS A 402 -22.75 -34.65 26.48
C LYS A 402 -22.28 -35.31 25.18
N ARG A 403 -21.38 -36.30 25.32
CA ARG A 403 -20.87 -37.11 24.19
C ARG A 403 -21.68 -38.38 23.95
N VAL A 404 -22.55 -38.73 24.89
CA VAL A 404 -23.41 -39.91 24.85
C VAL A 404 -24.83 -39.54 25.27
N CYS A 405 -25.81 -40.22 24.69
CA CYS A 405 -27.22 -40.01 25.01
C CYS A 405 -27.47 -40.41 26.47
N PRO A 406 -28.13 -39.55 27.28
CA PRO A 406 -28.43 -39.88 28.66
C PRO A 406 -29.44 -41.04 28.81
N THR A 407 -30.22 -41.34 27.77
CA THR A 407 -31.28 -42.36 27.79
C THR A 407 -30.81 -43.72 27.30
N CYS A 408 -30.09 -43.77 26.17
CA CYS A 408 -29.68 -45.02 25.53
C CYS A 408 -28.16 -45.20 25.40
N HIS A 409 -27.38 -44.29 25.99
CA HIS A 409 -25.91 -44.29 26.00
C HIS A 409 -25.22 -44.27 24.63
N ASN A 410 -25.98 -44.11 23.55
CA ASN A 410 -25.43 -44.09 22.22
C ASN A 410 -24.61 -42.82 21.97
N LYS A 411 -23.56 -42.91 21.16
CA LYS A 411 -22.66 -41.78 20.87
C LYS A 411 -23.44 -40.68 20.15
N LEU A 412 -23.35 -39.46 20.66
CA LEU A 412 -24.00 -38.29 20.05
C LEU A 412 -23.04 -37.61 19.06
N PRO A 413 -23.56 -37.05 17.95
CA PRO A 413 -22.76 -36.25 17.04
C PRO A 413 -22.21 -35.01 17.74
N THR A 414 -21.04 -34.56 17.30
CA THR A 414 -20.42 -33.31 17.75
C THR A 414 -21.15 -32.10 17.14
N ILE A 415 -21.02 -30.93 17.76
CA ILE A 415 -21.66 -29.70 17.24
C ILE A 415 -21.14 -29.38 15.83
N SER A 416 -19.87 -29.70 15.53
CA SER A 416 -19.32 -29.53 14.18
C SER A 416 -19.99 -30.45 13.15
N GLU A 417 -20.28 -31.70 13.52
CA GLU A 417 -20.99 -32.67 12.67
C GLU A 417 -22.47 -32.30 12.49
N ILE A 418 -23.11 -31.73 13.52
CA ILE A 418 -24.48 -31.21 13.44
C ILE A 418 -24.52 -29.99 12.51
N ASN A 419 -23.59 -29.05 12.66
CA ASN A 419 -23.54 -27.85 11.82
C ASN A 419 -23.19 -28.17 10.36
N GLN A 420 -22.37 -29.19 10.09
CA GLN A 420 -22.13 -29.68 8.74
C GLN A 420 -23.39 -30.25 8.06
N GLN A 421 -24.35 -30.79 8.82
CA GLN A 421 -25.65 -31.20 8.27
C GLN A 421 -26.58 -30.01 7.95
N PHE A 422 -26.30 -28.82 8.51
CA PHE A 422 -27.02 -27.59 8.19
C PHE A 422 -26.31 -26.75 7.10
N ASP A 423 -25.00 -26.95 6.90
CA ASP A 423 -24.21 -26.23 5.89
C ASP A 423 -24.27 -26.83 4.47
N GLU A 424 -24.94 -27.97 4.26
CA GLU A 424 -25.28 -28.48 2.91
C GLU A 424 -26.55 -29.36 2.93
N PRO A 425 -27.62 -28.98 2.19
CA PRO A 425 -28.46 -29.96 1.54
C PRO A 425 -27.97 -30.13 0.10
N SER A 426 -27.21 -31.19 -0.16
CA SER A 426 -27.16 -31.78 -1.49
C SER A 426 -28.51 -32.42 -1.80
N TYR A 427 -29.52 -31.61 -2.18
CA TYR A 427 -30.81 -32.10 -2.68
C TYR A 427 -30.74 -32.24 -4.20
N ASN A 428 -30.27 -33.40 -4.67
CA ASN A 428 -30.61 -33.89 -6.00
C ASN A 428 -32.02 -34.50 -5.96
N ALA A 429 -33.04 -33.65 -6.09
CA ALA A 429 -34.36 -34.04 -6.58
C ALA A 429 -35.06 -32.81 -7.16
N ASN A 430 -35.47 -32.92 -8.43
CA ASN A 430 -36.11 -31.90 -9.25
C ASN A 430 -37.28 -31.15 -8.56
N ILE A 431 -36.99 -30.05 -7.89
CA ILE A 431 -37.98 -29.00 -7.59
C ILE A 431 -37.36 -27.67 -8.04
N VAL A 432 -38.07 -26.99 -8.95
CA VAL A 432 -37.79 -25.63 -9.38
C VAL A 432 -38.11 -24.69 -8.21
N GLU A 433 -37.21 -24.58 -7.25
CA GLU A 433 -37.23 -23.51 -6.24
C GLU A 433 -36.17 -22.47 -6.62
N LYS A 434 -36.64 -21.27 -6.98
CA LYS A 434 -35.81 -20.11 -7.27
C LYS A 434 -34.96 -19.78 -6.03
N SER A 435 -33.67 -20.07 -6.08
CA SER A 435 -32.69 -19.53 -5.15
C SER A 435 -32.72 -17.99 -5.23
N ILE A 436 -32.89 -17.32 -4.08
CA ILE A 436 -32.77 -15.87 -4.01
C ILE A 436 -31.29 -15.53 -4.22
N ASP A 437 -30.96 -15.06 -5.43
CA ASP A 437 -29.67 -14.47 -5.75
C ASP A 437 -29.58 -13.09 -5.07
N ILE A 438 -29.15 -13.10 -3.80
CA ILE A 438 -28.79 -11.89 -3.06
C ILE A 438 -27.42 -11.46 -3.57
N HIS A 439 -27.39 -10.47 -4.47
CA HIS A 439 -26.16 -9.86 -4.95
C HIS A 439 -25.76 -8.67 -4.07
N PRO A 440 -24.45 -8.38 -3.90
CA PRO A 440 -24.04 -7.06 -3.42
C PRO A 440 -24.70 -5.99 -4.29
N TYR A 441 -25.15 -4.88 -3.70
CA TYR A 441 -25.65 -3.74 -4.48
C TYR A 441 -24.59 -3.34 -5.51
N MET A 442 -24.83 -3.72 -6.75
CA MET A 442 -24.04 -3.29 -7.90
C MET A 442 -24.60 -1.94 -8.27
N PHE A 443 -23.72 -0.93 -8.31
CA PHE A 443 -24.10 0.40 -8.74
C PHE A 443 -24.82 0.29 -10.09
N GLU A 444 -26.03 0.82 -10.19
CA GLU A 444 -26.67 0.97 -11.50
C GLU A 444 -25.72 1.76 -12.38
N ASP A 445 -25.30 1.17 -13.51
CA ASP A 445 -24.67 1.93 -14.58
C ASP A 445 -25.72 2.96 -15.02
N THR A 446 -25.63 4.17 -14.44
CA THR A 446 -26.57 5.24 -14.74
C THR A 446 -26.62 5.39 -16.26
N ARG A 447 -27.80 5.06 -16.80
CA ARG A 447 -28.24 5.12 -18.20
C ARG A 447 -27.30 5.90 -19.10
N LEU A 448 -26.83 5.22 -20.16
CA LEU A 448 -26.46 5.74 -21.49
C LEU A 448 -26.83 7.24 -21.67
N VAL A 449 -25.98 8.12 -21.17
CA VAL A 449 -25.90 9.50 -21.64
C VAL A 449 -24.74 9.46 -22.62
N GLU A 450 -25.00 10.01 -23.82
CA GLU A 450 -24.13 10.05 -25.01
C GLU A 450 -22.64 9.96 -24.71
N GLU A 451 -21.91 9.20 -25.54
CA GLU A 451 -20.47 8.98 -25.54
C GLU A 451 -19.66 10.29 -25.44
N ASN A 452 -19.62 10.90 -24.26
CA ASN A 452 -18.65 11.92 -23.93
C ASN A 452 -17.33 11.18 -23.82
N GLU A 453 -16.44 11.45 -24.78
CA GLU A 453 -15.11 10.88 -24.83
C GLU A 453 -14.42 11.09 -23.48
N VAL A 454 -14.23 10.00 -22.71
CA VAL A 454 -13.62 10.07 -21.38
C VAL A 454 -12.18 10.51 -21.53
N TYR A 455 -11.92 11.76 -21.18
CA TYR A 455 -10.61 12.36 -21.40
C TYR A 455 -9.56 11.80 -20.43
N THR A 456 -8.48 11.23 -20.98
CA THR A 456 -7.34 10.72 -20.22
C THR A 456 -6.18 11.72 -20.25
N PRO A 457 -5.69 12.22 -19.10
CA PRO A 457 -4.54 13.11 -19.07
C PRO A 457 -3.25 12.38 -19.43
N GLN A 458 -2.30 13.13 -19.95
CA GLN A 458 -0.92 12.66 -20.07
C GLN A 458 -0.25 12.71 -18.69
N LEU A 459 0.33 11.58 -18.28
CA LEU A 459 1.00 11.44 -16.98
C LEU A 459 2.50 11.70 -17.10
N PHE A 460 3.02 12.50 -16.18
CA PHE A 460 4.44 12.74 -15.99
C PHE A 460 4.81 12.43 -14.54
N VAL A 461 5.99 11.87 -14.31
CA VAL A 461 6.48 11.55 -12.97
C VAL A 461 7.72 12.42 -12.72
N PRO A 462 7.58 13.54 -11.99
CA PRO A 462 8.71 14.38 -11.62
C PRO A 462 9.73 13.65 -10.74
N ASP A 463 10.93 14.21 -10.63
CA ASP A 463 11.93 13.68 -9.72
C ASP A 463 11.41 13.73 -8.26
N PRO A 464 11.55 12.63 -7.50
CA PRO A 464 11.18 12.62 -6.10
C PRO A 464 12.22 13.40 -5.29
N ILE A 465 11.83 13.91 -4.12
CA ILE A 465 12.74 14.64 -3.22
C ILE A 465 12.96 13.87 -1.92
N GLY A 466 14.19 13.89 -1.42
CA GLY A 466 14.62 13.20 -0.20
C GLY A 466 14.14 13.85 1.12
N VAL A 467 12.90 14.33 1.17
CA VAL A 467 12.29 14.92 2.37
C VAL A 467 11.01 14.18 2.73
N ASN A 468 10.71 14.16 4.04
CA ASN A 468 9.43 13.68 4.55
C ASN A 468 8.51 14.90 4.81
N PRO A 469 7.35 15.03 4.13
CA PRO A 469 6.50 16.21 4.20
C PRO A 469 5.62 16.25 5.47
N ASN A 470 6.06 15.63 6.57
CA ASN A 470 5.37 15.62 7.87
C ASN A 470 5.78 16.80 8.79
N SER A 471 6.38 17.86 8.24
CA SER A 471 6.72 19.08 8.98
C SER A 471 6.56 20.32 8.10
N VAL A 472 6.30 21.48 8.71
CA VAL A 472 6.13 22.75 7.97
C VAL A 472 7.40 23.11 7.18
N ALA A 473 8.59 22.90 7.76
CA ALA A 473 9.85 23.18 7.09
C ALA A 473 10.08 22.28 5.87
N ASN A 474 9.73 21.00 5.95
CA ASN A 474 9.85 20.09 4.80
C ASN A 474 8.78 20.35 3.74
N ILE A 475 7.55 20.69 4.15
CA ILE A 475 6.51 21.11 3.22
C ILE A 475 6.93 22.35 2.44
N ARG A 476 7.59 23.32 3.07
CA ARG A 476 8.11 24.49 2.37
C ARG A 476 9.04 24.08 1.21
N LYS A 477 9.97 23.15 1.46
CA LYS A 477 10.86 22.60 0.42
C LYS A 477 10.09 21.88 -0.70
N VAL A 478 9.02 21.15 -0.35
CA VAL A 478 8.16 20.49 -1.33
C VAL A 478 7.46 21.51 -2.22
N LEU A 479 6.93 22.59 -1.64
CA LEU A 479 6.24 23.66 -2.38
C LEU A 479 7.20 24.48 -3.24
N GLU A 480 8.40 24.80 -2.74
CA GLU A 480 9.47 25.46 -3.52
C GLU A 480 9.90 24.60 -4.72
N TYR A 481 10.01 23.28 -4.53
CA TYR A 481 10.28 22.36 -5.62
C TYR A 481 9.13 22.32 -6.64
N ILE A 482 7.88 22.26 -6.18
CA ILE A 482 6.69 22.34 -7.06
C ILE A 482 6.71 23.63 -7.88
N GLU A 483 6.97 24.77 -7.24
CA GLU A 483 7.03 26.09 -7.88
C GLU A 483 8.04 26.15 -9.03
N GLU A 484 9.19 25.47 -8.86
CA GLU A 484 10.23 25.33 -9.85
C GLU A 484 9.79 24.45 -11.02
N ILE A 485 9.30 23.23 -10.77
CA ILE A 485 8.98 22.27 -11.84
C ILE A 485 7.68 22.58 -12.58
N SER A 486 6.75 23.30 -11.96
CA SER A 486 5.44 23.60 -12.56
C SER A 486 5.46 24.83 -13.47
N GLY A 487 6.56 25.59 -13.51
CA GLY A 487 6.65 26.84 -14.27
C GLY A 487 5.94 28.01 -13.59
N ILE A 488 5.80 28.00 -12.26
CA ILE A 488 5.34 29.19 -11.53
C ILE A 488 6.49 30.18 -11.39
N LYS A 489 7.68 29.68 -11.06
CA LYS A 489 8.90 30.49 -10.84
C LYS A 489 9.33 31.28 -12.07
N ASP A 490 9.14 30.74 -13.27
CA ASP A 490 9.47 31.39 -14.55
C ASP A 490 8.31 32.22 -15.13
N GLY A 491 7.16 32.24 -14.45
CA GLY A 491 5.97 32.98 -14.86
C GLY A 491 5.17 32.34 -16.00
N SER A 492 5.49 31.11 -16.41
CA SER A 492 4.71 30.40 -17.43
C SER A 492 3.33 29.95 -16.94
N ARG A 493 3.14 29.85 -15.61
CA ARG A 493 1.84 29.70 -14.94
C ARG A 493 1.72 30.69 -13.79
N LYS A 494 0.50 31.09 -13.46
CA LYS A 494 0.17 31.88 -12.26
C LYS A 494 -0.30 31.04 -11.09
N TRP A 495 -0.82 29.85 -11.35
CA TRP A 495 -1.32 28.94 -10.33
C TRP A 495 -1.28 27.48 -10.78
N VAL A 496 -1.27 26.57 -9.81
CA VAL A 496 -1.32 25.12 -10.06
C VAL A 496 -2.15 24.43 -8.98
N VAL A 497 -2.85 23.36 -9.36
CA VAL A 497 -3.57 22.50 -8.43
C VAL A 497 -2.62 21.45 -7.86
N VAL A 498 -2.60 21.31 -6.54
CA VAL A 498 -1.80 20.30 -5.85
C VAL A 498 -2.71 19.45 -4.96
N THR A 499 -2.67 18.14 -5.18
CA THR A 499 -3.38 17.14 -4.40
C THR A 499 -2.43 16.45 -3.43
N CYS A 500 -2.84 16.28 -2.17
CA CYS A 500 -2.06 15.54 -1.18
C CYS A 500 -2.92 15.02 -0.03
N ASP A 501 -2.31 14.19 0.81
CA ASP A 501 -2.94 13.58 1.97
C ASP A 501 -3.20 14.58 3.11
N GLY A 502 -3.99 14.16 4.09
CA GLY A 502 -4.47 15.06 5.14
C GLY A 502 -3.38 15.67 6.03
N VAL A 503 -2.30 14.94 6.32
CA VAL A 503 -1.19 15.46 7.15
C VAL A 503 -0.40 16.54 6.40
N PRO A 504 0.12 16.31 5.18
CA PRO A 504 0.70 17.37 4.36
C PRO A 504 -0.25 18.56 4.16
N TYR A 505 -1.52 18.30 3.85
CA TYR A 505 -2.53 19.35 3.66
C TYR A 505 -2.62 20.25 4.90
N HIS A 506 -2.72 19.65 6.10
CA HIS A 506 -2.78 20.40 7.36
C HIS A 506 -1.55 21.28 7.60
N HIS A 507 -0.36 20.80 7.25
CA HIS A 507 0.86 21.59 7.38
C HIS A 507 0.93 22.73 6.34
N ILE A 508 0.50 22.49 5.10
CA ILE A 508 0.43 23.52 4.05
C ILE A 508 -0.47 24.66 4.48
N GLN A 509 -1.64 24.38 5.06
CA GLN A 509 -2.58 25.42 5.51
C GLN A 509 -1.96 26.45 6.47
N LYS A 510 -0.92 26.08 7.22
CA LYS A 510 -0.20 27.00 8.13
C LYS A 510 0.69 28.02 7.42
N ILE A 511 1.15 27.71 6.20
CA ILE A 511 2.06 28.54 5.40
C ILE A 511 1.49 28.91 4.03
N LYS A 512 0.20 28.60 3.79
CA LYS A 512 -0.48 28.82 2.51
C LYS A 512 -0.42 30.28 2.03
N ARG A 513 -0.37 31.25 2.95
CA ARG A 513 -0.24 32.67 2.63
C ARG A 513 1.07 33.02 1.92
N ASP A 514 2.12 32.23 2.13
CA ASP A 514 3.41 32.42 1.48
C ASP A 514 3.39 31.92 0.02
N PHE A 515 2.39 31.12 -0.36
CA PHE A 515 2.27 30.47 -1.67
C PHE A 515 0.90 30.79 -2.32
N PRO A 516 0.65 32.04 -2.74
CA PRO A 516 -0.65 32.49 -3.27
C PRO A 516 -1.06 31.85 -4.60
N TRP A 517 -0.13 31.22 -5.30
CA TRP A 517 -0.35 30.46 -6.54
C TRP A 517 -0.99 29.07 -6.29
N LEU A 518 -1.02 28.61 -5.04
CA LEU A 518 -1.38 27.25 -4.68
C LEU A 518 -2.90 27.07 -4.55
N ILE A 519 -3.46 26.17 -5.36
CA ILE A 519 -4.81 25.62 -5.14
C ILE A 519 -4.65 24.22 -4.58
N LEU A 520 -5.05 24.03 -3.32
CA LEU A 520 -4.81 22.78 -2.60
C LEU A 520 -6.07 21.92 -2.55
N ILE A 521 -5.98 20.66 -2.97
CA ILE A 521 -7.10 19.71 -3.02
C ILE A 521 -6.81 18.50 -2.12
N PRO A 522 -7.75 18.05 -1.29
CA PRO A 522 -7.57 16.83 -0.51
C PRO A 522 -7.58 15.59 -1.41
N GLY A 523 -6.70 14.62 -1.11
CA GLY A 523 -6.71 13.32 -1.75
C GLY A 523 -8.03 12.58 -1.51
N ALA A 524 -8.73 12.21 -2.58
CA ALA A 524 -10.08 11.63 -2.51
C ALA A 524 -10.07 10.21 -1.92
N LEU A 525 -9.05 9.40 -2.17
CA LEU A 525 -8.91 8.07 -1.56
C LEU A 525 -8.70 8.20 -0.05
N HIS A 526 -7.76 9.05 0.36
CA HIS A 526 -7.49 9.25 1.78
C HIS A 526 -8.64 9.92 2.52
N GLU A 527 -9.39 10.80 1.88
CA GLU A 527 -10.62 11.36 2.43
C GLU A 527 -11.68 10.27 2.66
N GLU A 528 -11.96 9.44 1.64
CA GLU A 528 -12.90 8.31 1.74
C GLU A 528 -12.51 7.32 2.86
N MET A 529 -11.23 6.96 2.94
CA MET A 529 -10.69 6.11 4.00
C MET A 529 -10.95 6.69 5.39
N ASN A 530 -10.75 8.00 5.55
CA ASN A 530 -10.96 8.68 6.82
C ASN A 530 -12.43 8.89 7.13
N MET A 531 -13.32 9.09 6.15
CA MET A 531 -14.77 9.08 6.38
C MET A 531 -15.20 7.72 6.94
N LEU A 532 -14.78 6.62 6.31
CA LEU A 532 -15.11 5.26 6.78
C LEU A 532 -14.58 4.99 8.19
N LYS A 533 -13.32 5.37 8.46
CA LYS A 533 -12.72 5.25 9.79
C LYS A 533 -13.49 6.06 10.83
N SER A 534 -13.85 7.30 10.52
CA SER A 534 -14.62 8.18 11.42
C SER A 534 -16.00 7.59 11.74
N PHE A 535 -16.64 6.99 10.74
CA PHE A 535 -17.92 6.30 10.92
C PHE A 535 -17.80 5.08 11.85
N ILE A 536 -16.79 4.22 11.64
CA ILE A 536 -16.54 3.05 12.48
C ILE A 536 -16.19 3.48 13.91
N GLU A 537 -15.36 4.51 14.10
CA GLU A 537 -15.00 5.02 15.42
C GLU A 537 -16.20 5.62 16.18
N LEU A 538 -17.14 6.26 15.49
CA LEU A 538 -18.40 6.74 16.07
C LEU A 538 -19.30 5.58 16.52
N ASN A 539 -19.42 4.54 15.68
CA ASN A 539 -20.33 3.42 15.90
C ASN A 539 -19.71 2.26 16.71
N TRP A 540 -18.44 2.38 17.11
CA TRP A 540 -17.67 1.31 17.73
C TRP A 540 -18.35 0.75 18.99
N ASP A 541 -18.69 1.65 19.92
CA ASP A 541 -19.30 1.30 21.20
C ASP A 541 -20.83 1.14 21.11
N ILE A 542 -21.43 1.38 19.94
CA ILE A 542 -22.86 1.25 19.68
C ILE A 542 -23.20 -0.15 19.17
N ASP A 543 -22.58 -0.56 18.07
CA ASP A 543 -22.87 -1.85 17.42
C ASP A 543 -21.74 -2.40 16.54
N MET A 544 -20.78 -1.57 16.11
CA MET A 544 -19.76 -1.98 15.15
C MET A 544 -18.76 -3.00 15.73
N LYS A 545 -18.49 -2.94 17.05
CA LYS A 545 -17.68 -3.95 17.75
C LYS A 545 -18.34 -5.34 17.69
N GLU A 546 -19.65 -5.40 17.92
CA GLU A 546 -20.43 -6.65 17.85
C GLU A 546 -20.44 -7.18 16.40
N PHE A 547 -20.64 -6.29 15.42
CA PHE A 547 -20.52 -6.66 14.00
C PHE A 547 -19.15 -7.28 13.68
N ALA A 548 -18.05 -6.67 14.11
CA ALA A 548 -16.71 -7.21 13.91
C ALA A 548 -16.55 -8.59 14.57
N GLN A 549 -17.13 -8.81 15.76
CA GLN A 549 -17.13 -10.13 16.39
C GLN A 549 -17.96 -11.15 15.60
N CYS A 550 -19.09 -10.76 15.02
CA CYS A 550 -19.86 -11.59 14.10
C CYS A 550 -19.03 -11.97 12.85
N GLN A 551 -18.20 -11.06 12.35
CA GLN A 551 -17.26 -11.33 11.24
C GLN A 551 -16.05 -12.20 11.64
N GLY A 552 -15.94 -12.62 12.90
CA GLY A 552 -14.90 -13.53 13.38
C GLY A 552 -13.65 -12.86 13.96
N TYR A 553 -13.65 -11.53 14.14
CA TYR A 553 -12.58 -10.83 14.86
C TYR A 553 -12.76 -11.06 16.37
N ARG A 554 -11.87 -11.82 17.00
CA ARG A 554 -12.01 -12.27 18.40
C ARG A 554 -11.06 -11.60 19.37
N SER A 555 -9.80 -11.39 18.97
CA SER A 555 -8.79 -10.78 19.85
C SER A 555 -8.83 -9.26 19.79
N GLU A 556 -8.32 -8.59 20.83
CA GLU A 556 -8.23 -7.12 20.86
C GLU A 556 -7.41 -6.58 19.67
N ASN A 557 -6.33 -7.25 19.28
CA ASN A 557 -5.52 -6.87 18.11
C ASN A 557 -6.32 -6.99 16.81
N GLN A 558 -7.13 -8.03 16.66
CA GLN A 558 -8.01 -8.21 15.50
C GLN A 558 -9.10 -7.14 15.46
N LEU A 559 -9.72 -6.85 16.60
CA LEU A 559 -10.71 -5.79 16.72
C LEU A 559 -10.10 -4.41 16.46
N HIS A 560 -8.88 -4.16 16.93
CA HIS A 560 -8.14 -2.93 16.66
C HIS A 560 -7.79 -2.78 15.18
N PHE A 561 -7.39 -3.87 14.52
CA PHE A 561 -7.14 -3.91 13.07
C PHE A 561 -8.41 -3.50 12.27
N PHE A 562 -9.57 -4.05 12.64
CA PHE A 562 -10.84 -3.67 12.02
C PHE A 562 -11.22 -2.23 12.32
N LYS A 563 -11.15 -1.80 13.60
CA LYS A 563 -11.48 -0.44 14.04
C LYS A 563 -10.65 0.63 13.31
N ASN A 564 -9.38 0.35 13.05
CA ASN A 564 -8.47 1.29 12.38
C ASN A 564 -8.59 1.28 10.86
N CYS A 565 -9.44 0.44 10.27
CA CYS A 565 -9.52 0.21 8.83
C CYS A 565 -8.16 -0.12 8.20
N SER A 566 -7.34 -0.94 8.86
CA SER A 566 -5.96 -1.20 8.41
C SER A 566 -5.88 -1.82 7.02
N ASP A 567 -6.94 -2.50 6.56
CA ASP A 567 -7.16 -2.89 5.17
C ASP A 567 -8.44 -2.21 4.67
N HIS A 568 -8.27 -1.14 3.86
CA HIS A 568 -9.39 -0.34 3.36
C HIS A 568 -10.38 -1.17 2.54
N HIS A 569 -9.89 -2.09 1.71
CA HIS A 569 -10.77 -2.90 0.85
C HIS A 569 -11.63 -3.84 1.68
N LYS A 570 -11.04 -4.53 2.66
CA LYS A 570 -11.80 -5.39 3.57
C LYS A 570 -12.78 -4.58 4.42
N SER A 571 -12.35 -3.42 4.91
CA SER A 571 -13.20 -2.54 5.72
C SER A 571 -14.39 -2.03 4.91
N TRP A 572 -14.16 -1.65 3.65
CA TRP A 572 -15.21 -1.26 2.73
C TRP A 572 -16.19 -2.42 2.48
N ASP A 573 -15.69 -3.60 2.10
CA ASP A 573 -16.56 -4.74 1.81
C ASP A 573 -17.38 -5.16 3.04
N SER A 574 -16.77 -5.19 4.22
CA SER A 574 -17.46 -5.52 5.46
C SER A 574 -18.48 -4.44 5.88
N VAL A 575 -18.14 -3.15 5.82
CA VAL A 575 -19.00 -2.10 6.36
C VAL A 575 -19.98 -1.55 5.33
N CYS A 576 -19.50 -1.16 4.16
CA CYS A 576 -20.33 -0.51 3.14
C CYS A 576 -21.23 -1.50 2.38
N ASN A 577 -20.86 -2.78 2.32
CA ASN A 577 -21.71 -3.81 1.72
C ASN A 577 -22.45 -4.61 2.81
N ILE A 578 -21.75 -5.40 3.62
CA ILE A 578 -22.38 -6.39 4.52
C ILE A 578 -23.16 -5.72 5.65
N TYR A 579 -22.49 -4.88 6.45
CA TYR A 579 -23.11 -4.19 7.60
C TYR A 579 -24.24 -3.27 7.15
N ARG A 580 -24.00 -2.45 6.11
CA ARG A 580 -25.02 -1.53 5.57
C ARG A 580 -26.28 -2.26 5.16
N HIS A 581 -26.14 -3.34 4.37
CA HIS A 581 -27.29 -4.15 3.97
C HIS A 581 -28.00 -4.70 5.20
N ALA A 582 -27.29 -5.37 6.11
CA ALA A 582 -27.91 -5.97 7.29
C ALA A 582 -28.68 -4.95 8.13
N MET A 583 -28.09 -3.78 8.41
CA MET A 583 -28.74 -2.74 9.19
C MET A 583 -29.91 -2.07 8.44
N ALA A 584 -29.76 -1.82 7.13
CA ALA A 584 -30.83 -1.24 6.31
C ALA A 584 -32.04 -2.17 6.22
N SER A 585 -31.82 -3.48 6.01
CA SER A 585 -32.89 -4.48 6.02
C SER A 585 -33.66 -4.48 7.33
N GLU A 586 -32.96 -4.47 8.48
CA GLU A 586 -33.61 -4.48 9.79
C GLU A 586 -34.26 -3.15 10.20
N LEU A 587 -33.79 -2.02 9.67
CA LEU A 587 -34.45 -0.71 9.86
C LEU A 587 -35.75 -0.62 9.05
N MET A 588 -35.79 -1.19 7.85
CA MET A 588 -37.00 -1.20 7.00
C MET A 588 -38.01 -2.26 7.41
N TRP A 589 -37.55 -3.36 8.02
CA TRP A 589 -38.40 -4.52 8.32
C TRP A 589 -39.68 -4.20 9.11
N PRO A 590 -39.66 -3.40 10.21
CA PRO A 590 -40.87 -3.09 10.97
C PRO A 590 -41.98 -2.40 10.17
N TYR A 591 -41.60 -1.60 9.16
CA TYR A 591 -42.52 -0.95 8.25
C TYR A 591 -43.04 -1.91 7.18
N VAL A 592 -42.16 -2.73 6.59
CA VAL A 592 -42.53 -3.71 5.56
C VAL A 592 -43.56 -4.71 6.08
N ILE A 593 -43.43 -5.14 7.34
CA ILE A 593 -44.40 -6.07 7.95
C ILE A 593 -45.72 -5.40 8.31
N SER A 594 -45.74 -4.08 8.59
CA SER A 594 -46.97 -3.37 8.97
C SER A 594 -47.82 -2.97 7.76
N GLU A 595 -47.20 -2.72 6.61
CA GLU A 595 -47.90 -2.24 5.40
C GLU A 595 -48.16 -3.35 4.39
N GLU A 596 -49.37 -3.40 3.83
CA GLU A 596 -49.71 -4.39 2.79
C GLU A 596 -48.91 -4.15 1.49
N ASN A 597 -48.83 -2.90 1.04
CA ASN A 597 -48.13 -2.47 -0.17
C ASN A 597 -47.04 -1.43 0.16
N PRO A 598 -45.91 -1.84 0.76
CA PRO A 598 -44.91 -0.90 1.25
C PRO A 598 -44.23 -0.18 0.07
N SER A 599 -44.13 1.15 0.09
CA SER A 599 -43.32 1.97 -0.84
C SER A 599 -42.11 2.60 -0.13
N VAL A 600 -41.12 3.09 -0.89
CA VAL A 600 -39.93 3.75 -0.32
C VAL A 600 -40.29 5.14 0.22
N GLU A 601 -41.09 5.88 -0.51
CA GLU A 601 -41.54 7.22 -0.16
C GLU A 601 -42.35 7.19 1.16
N ASP A 602 -43.27 6.24 1.28
CA ASP A 602 -44.04 6.05 2.51
C ASP A 602 -43.16 5.55 3.67
N TYR A 603 -42.13 4.73 3.39
CA TYR A 603 -41.14 4.34 4.41
C TYR A 603 -40.38 5.56 4.94
N LEU A 604 -39.94 6.47 4.06
CA LEU A 604 -39.21 7.66 4.48
C LEU A 604 -40.07 8.56 5.37
N VAL A 605 -41.36 8.72 5.05
CA VAL A 605 -42.33 9.44 5.91
C VAL A 605 -42.54 8.71 7.23
N TRP A 606 -42.72 7.39 7.18
CA TRP A 606 -42.89 6.55 8.38
C TRP A 606 -41.68 6.62 9.31
N ALA A 607 -40.46 6.58 8.76
CA ALA A 607 -39.21 6.61 9.49
C ALA A 607 -38.98 7.97 10.17
N GLN A 608 -39.33 9.07 9.50
CA GLN A 608 -39.25 10.43 10.06
C GLN A 608 -40.16 10.62 11.28
N ASN A 609 -41.30 9.91 11.33
CA ASN A 609 -42.25 9.99 12.43
C ASN A 609 -41.91 9.08 13.62
N GLN A 610 -40.83 8.28 13.55
CA GLN A 610 -40.42 7.42 14.65
C GLN A 610 -39.86 8.23 15.83
N THR A 611 -40.32 7.94 17.04
CA THR A 611 -39.87 8.61 18.27
C THR A 611 -38.79 7.84 19.03
N ASP A 612 -38.59 6.57 18.69
CA ASP A 612 -37.60 5.73 19.35
C ASP A 612 -36.17 6.23 19.12
N PRO A 613 -35.40 6.54 20.19
CA PRO A 613 -34.07 7.14 20.04
C PRO A 613 -33.05 6.22 19.36
N THR A 614 -33.12 4.91 19.58
CA THR A 614 -32.20 3.94 18.96
C THR A 614 -32.46 3.84 17.46
N PHE A 615 -33.73 3.74 17.07
CA PHE A 615 -34.15 3.73 15.67
C PHE A 615 -33.68 5.00 14.96
N ARG A 616 -33.98 6.18 15.51
CA ARG A 616 -33.57 7.46 14.92
C ARG A 616 -32.06 7.58 14.75
N LEU A 617 -31.31 7.24 15.80
CA LEU A 617 -29.85 7.28 15.74
C LEU A 617 -29.32 6.35 14.64
N LYS A 618 -29.81 5.11 14.55
CA LYS A 618 -29.37 4.17 13.52
C LYS A 618 -29.82 4.60 12.12
N TYR A 619 -31.02 5.14 11.98
CA TYR A 619 -31.50 5.71 10.71
C TYR A 619 -30.55 6.79 10.20
N GLU A 620 -30.18 7.76 11.04
CA GLU A 620 -29.25 8.83 10.69
C GLU A 620 -27.86 8.28 10.34
N GLN A 621 -27.34 7.34 11.14
CA GLN A 621 -26.05 6.71 10.89
C GLN A 621 -26.00 5.96 9.56
N ILE A 622 -27.04 5.21 9.20
CA ILE A 622 -27.05 4.40 7.98
C ILE A 622 -27.40 5.22 6.75
N PHE A 623 -28.51 5.96 6.78
CA PHE A 623 -29.08 6.59 5.58
C PHE A 623 -28.59 8.02 5.34
N LEU A 624 -27.96 8.67 6.32
CA LEU A 624 -27.26 9.93 6.11
C LEU A 624 -25.74 9.69 6.04
N TYR A 625 -25.13 9.23 7.12
CA TYR A 625 -23.66 9.23 7.22
C TYR A 625 -22.97 8.10 6.45
N LEU A 626 -23.43 6.85 6.59
CA LEU A 626 -22.86 5.74 5.81
C LEU A 626 -23.22 5.88 4.32
N GLN A 627 -24.44 6.34 4.02
CA GLN A 627 -24.83 6.69 2.66
C GLN A 627 -23.95 7.79 2.06
N ALA A 628 -23.56 8.81 2.83
CA ALA A 628 -22.65 9.86 2.37
C ALA A 628 -21.31 9.29 1.90
N ILE A 629 -20.73 8.33 2.64
CA ILE A 629 -19.46 7.68 2.24
C ILE A 629 -19.59 7.00 0.87
N ILE A 630 -20.74 6.38 0.62
CA ILE A 630 -21.02 5.65 -0.61
C ILE A 630 -21.29 6.62 -1.76
N ASN A 631 -22.08 7.65 -1.51
CA ASN A 631 -22.32 8.74 -2.47
C ASN A 631 -21.01 9.44 -2.83
N PHE A 632 -20.08 9.61 -1.88
CA PHE A 632 -18.76 10.17 -2.15
C PHE A 632 -17.96 9.28 -3.11
N ARG A 633 -17.91 7.97 -2.86
CA ARG A 633 -17.27 7.01 -3.77
C ARG A 633 -17.91 7.01 -5.16
N ILE A 634 -19.24 7.01 -5.24
CA ILE A 634 -19.98 7.09 -6.52
C ILE A 634 -19.60 8.38 -7.24
N GLY A 635 -19.61 9.51 -6.52
CA GLY A 635 -19.20 10.81 -7.04
C GLY A 635 -17.78 10.82 -7.59
N VAL A 636 -16.85 10.09 -6.97
CA VAL A 636 -15.49 9.90 -7.47
C VAL A 636 -15.46 8.99 -8.71
N ARG A 637 -16.07 7.79 -8.65
CA ARG A 637 -15.97 6.74 -9.67
C ARG A 637 -16.65 7.09 -11.00
N PHE A 638 -17.78 7.79 -10.91
CA PHE A 638 -18.57 8.24 -12.06
C PHE A 638 -18.30 9.70 -12.44
N ASN A 639 -17.31 10.35 -11.79
CA ASN A 639 -17.01 11.78 -11.97
C ASN A 639 -18.27 12.67 -11.91
N ARG A 640 -19.02 12.59 -10.79
CA ARG A 640 -20.20 13.42 -10.49
C ARG A 640 -19.82 14.42 -9.38
N PRO A 641 -19.29 15.63 -9.72
CA PRO A 641 -18.78 16.55 -8.72
C PRO A 641 -19.85 17.04 -7.74
N SER A 642 -21.07 17.27 -8.21
CA SER A 642 -22.20 17.69 -7.36
C SER A 642 -22.50 16.67 -6.27
N LEU A 643 -22.57 15.38 -6.63
CA LEU A 643 -22.81 14.29 -5.68
C LEU A 643 -21.64 14.13 -4.69
N ARG A 644 -20.40 14.21 -5.19
CA ARG A 644 -19.18 14.16 -4.34
C ARG A 644 -19.19 15.29 -3.30
N HIS A 645 -19.52 16.50 -3.72
CA HIS A 645 -19.57 17.67 -2.84
C HIS A 645 -20.73 17.58 -1.84
N ALA A 646 -21.93 17.20 -2.29
CA ALA A 646 -23.09 16.95 -1.43
C ALA A 646 -22.78 15.90 -0.35
N ALA A 647 -22.17 14.78 -0.75
CA ALA A 647 -21.77 13.71 0.15
C ALA A 647 -20.75 14.17 1.20
N ARG A 648 -19.73 14.94 0.80
CA ARG A 648 -18.76 15.53 1.74
C ARG A 648 -19.45 16.43 2.76
N ARG A 649 -20.30 17.35 2.30
CA ARG A 649 -21.05 18.28 3.16
C ARG A 649 -21.97 17.55 4.14
N MET A 650 -22.66 16.52 3.68
CA MET A 650 -23.53 15.68 4.51
C MET A 650 -22.75 14.91 5.60
N PHE A 651 -21.52 14.48 5.30
CA PHE A 651 -20.68 13.76 6.26
C PHE A 651 -19.93 14.67 7.26
N ALA A 652 -19.64 15.90 6.86
CA ALA A 652 -18.79 16.84 7.60
C ALA A 652 -19.15 17.04 9.10
N PRO A 653 -20.43 16.99 9.55
CA PRO A 653 -20.76 17.05 10.96
C PRO A 653 -20.02 16.02 11.84
N ILE A 654 -19.75 14.81 11.33
CA ILE A 654 -19.00 13.78 12.08
C ILE A 654 -17.59 14.26 12.44
N TRP A 655 -16.90 14.95 11.52
CA TRP A 655 -15.56 15.48 11.79
C TRP A 655 -15.56 16.59 12.83
N SER A 656 -16.67 17.32 12.97
CA SER A 656 -16.85 18.34 14.01
C SER A 656 -17.28 17.76 15.36
N ALA A 657 -17.94 16.59 15.36
CA ALA A 657 -18.45 15.92 16.54
C ALA A 657 -17.43 14.99 17.22
N ARG A 658 -16.50 14.41 16.47
CA ARG A 658 -15.57 13.35 16.93
C ARG A 658 -14.11 13.76 16.72
N ARG A 659 -13.16 12.88 17.08
CA ARG A 659 -11.72 13.20 17.20
C ARG A 659 -11.00 13.32 15.84
N HIS A 660 -11.50 14.16 14.93
CA HIS A 660 -10.93 14.38 13.60
C HIS A 660 -10.57 15.86 13.35
N PRO A 661 -9.74 16.50 14.21
CA PRO A 661 -9.45 17.93 14.11
C PRO A 661 -8.76 18.33 12.79
N ILE A 662 -8.01 17.39 12.19
CA ILE A 662 -7.36 17.61 10.89
C ILE A 662 -8.40 17.68 9.78
N TYR A 663 -9.26 16.66 9.64
CA TYR A 663 -10.26 16.61 8.56
C TYR A 663 -11.34 17.68 8.70
N ARG A 664 -11.71 18.06 9.94
CA ARG A 664 -12.56 19.22 10.21
C ARG A 664 -11.98 20.52 9.65
N LEU A 665 -10.66 20.71 9.71
CA LEU A 665 -9.99 21.87 9.12
C LEU A 665 -9.85 21.77 7.60
N ILE A 666 -9.52 20.57 7.10
CA ILE A 666 -9.36 20.31 5.66
C ILE A 666 -10.65 20.62 4.91
N GLU A 667 -11.78 20.09 5.41
CA GLU A 667 -13.08 20.26 4.76
C GLU A 667 -13.45 21.74 4.62
N ILE A 668 -13.45 22.51 5.71
CA ILE A 668 -13.75 23.96 5.64
C ILE A 668 -12.76 24.72 4.77
N ALA A 669 -11.46 24.40 4.84
CA ALA A 669 -10.45 25.11 4.06
C ALA A 669 -10.57 24.83 2.55
N ASP A 670 -11.02 23.63 2.17
CA ASP A 670 -11.34 23.30 0.78
C ASP A 670 -12.57 24.08 0.30
N GLU A 671 -13.65 24.10 1.10
CA GLU A 671 -14.88 24.82 0.74
C GLU A 671 -14.70 26.35 0.65
N GLU A 672 -13.99 26.95 1.60
CA GLU A 672 -13.62 28.38 1.56
C GLU A 672 -12.79 28.70 0.30
N GLN A 673 -11.84 27.83 -0.05
CA GLN A 673 -11.04 27.99 -1.27
C GLN A 673 -11.92 27.91 -2.52
N MET A 674 -12.87 26.97 -2.58
CA MET A 674 -13.76 26.83 -3.73
C MET A 674 -14.66 28.07 -3.93
N LEU A 675 -15.13 28.70 -2.84
CA LEU A 675 -15.90 29.95 -2.89
C LEU A 675 -15.10 31.14 -3.45
N ARG A 676 -13.77 31.13 -3.28
CA ARG A 676 -12.89 32.20 -3.72
C ARG A 676 -12.51 32.11 -5.19
N LEU A 677 -12.66 30.95 -5.81
CA LEU A 677 -12.28 30.72 -7.21
C LEU A 677 -13.29 31.32 -8.17
N LYS A 678 -12.82 31.76 -9.34
CA LYS A 678 -13.71 32.13 -10.45
C LYS A 678 -14.59 30.92 -10.83
N PRO A 679 -15.91 31.09 -11.06
CA PRO A 679 -16.82 29.97 -11.31
C PRO A 679 -16.38 29.03 -12.43
N LYS A 680 -15.81 29.58 -13.53
CA LYS A 680 -15.26 28.79 -14.64
C LYS A 680 -14.08 27.91 -14.21
N ILE A 681 -13.21 28.42 -13.34
CA ILE A 681 -12.03 27.69 -12.83
C ILE A 681 -12.45 26.66 -11.78
N CYS A 682 -13.37 27.01 -10.89
CA CYS A 682 -13.94 26.09 -9.91
C CYS A 682 -14.59 24.89 -10.61
N LYS A 683 -15.45 25.14 -11.61
CA LYS A 683 -16.08 24.08 -12.43
C LYS A 683 -15.03 23.19 -13.10
N LEU A 684 -14.04 23.79 -13.75
CA LEU A 684 -12.96 23.07 -14.42
C LEU A 684 -12.18 22.16 -13.45
N ILE A 685 -11.84 22.66 -12.25
CA ILE A 685 -11.14 21.87 -11.24
C ILE A 685 -12.01 20.71 -10.79
N GLN A 686 -13.28 20.97 -10.46
CA GLN A 686 -14.20 19.95 -9.98
C GLN A 686 -14.41 18.80 -10.98
N GLU A 687 -14.39 19.09 -12.28
CA GLU A 687 -14.47 18.09 -13.36
C GLU A 687 -13.17 17.27 -13.55
N ARG A 688 -12.03 17.76 -13.04
CA ARG A 688 -10.68 17.23 -13.33
C ARG A 688 -9.89 16.77 -12.09
N ILE A 689 -10.42 16.88 -10.88
CA ILE A 689 -9.77 16.31 -9.67
C ILE A 689 -9.87 14.78 -9.59
N THR A 690 -10.71 14.18 -10.43
CA THR A 690 -10.84 12.74 -10.59
C THR A 690 -10.61 12.35 -12.05
N THR A 691 -9.92 11.23 -12.26
CA THR A 691 -9.41 10.83 -13.58
C THR A 691 -9.67 9.36 -13.83
N SER A 692 -10.18 9.01 -15.01
CA SER A 692 -10.19 7.64 -15.49
C SER A 692 -8.91 7.35 -16.27
N ARG A 693 -8.23 6.23 -15.96
CA ARG A 693 -7.05 5.76 -16.72
C ARG A 693 -7.42 4.72 -17.78
N SER A 694 -8.53 4.01 -17.58
CA SER A 694 -9.01 2.93 -18.45
C SER A 694 -9.93 3.41 -19.56
N LYS A 695 -10.20 4.72 -19.64
CA LYS A 695 -11.23 5.35 -20.51
C LYS A 695 -12.66 4.89 -20.22
N LEU A 696 -12.87 4.15 -19.13
CA LEU A 696 -14.19 3.72 -18.70
C LEU A 696 -14.82 4.81 -17.82
N GLN A 697 -16.10 5.12 -18.10
CA GLN A 697 -16.86 6.18 -17.43
C GLN A 697 -17.03 5.92 -15.92
N ASN A 698 -17.11 4.65 -15.50
CA ASN A 698 -17.31 4.24 -14.11
C ASN A 698 -16.02 3.91 -13.34
N GLN A 699 -14.84 4.22 -13.91
CA GLN A 699 -13.53 3.90 -13.32
C GLN A 699 -12.64 5.13 -13.09
N HIS A 700 -13.25 6.26 -12.74
CA HIS A 700 -12.47 7.41 -12.28
C HIS A 700 -11.86 7.15 -10.89
N GLN A 701 -10.73 7.78 -10.62
CA GLN A 701 -9.96 7.68 -9.38
C GLN A 701 -9.47 9.07 -8.96
N GLY A 702 -9.28 9.28 -7.66
CA GLY A 702 -8.56 10.46 -7.17
C GLY A 702 -7.10 10.46 -7.61
N HIS A 703 -6.49 11.64 -7.72
CA HIS A 703 -5.08 11.77 -8.08
C HIS A 703 -4.13 11.09 -7.09
N ASP A 704 -4.49 11.06 -5.81
CA ASP A 704 -3.78 10.36 -4.74
C ASP A 704 -3.80 8.84 -4.94
N ALA A 705 -4.93 8.25 -5.34
CA ALA A 705 -5.00 6.82 -5.67
C ALA A 705 -4.11 6.45 -6.87
N ILE A 706 -4.10 7.29 -7.91
CA ILE A 706 -3.25 7.08 -9.08
C ILE A 706 -1.77 7.20 -8.69
N LEU A 707 -1.44 8.17 -7.83
CA LEU A 707 -0.10 8.32 -7.29
C LEU A 707 0.31 7.09 -6.47
N GLU A 708 -0.58 6.52 -5.64
CA GLU A 708 -0.30 5.29 -4.89
C GLU A 708 0.02 4.10 -5.81
N GLU A 709 -0.70 3.95 -6.92
CA GLU A 709 -0.42 2.94 -7.96
C GLU A 709 0.95 3.17 -8.61
N ILE A 710 1.26 4.42 -8.99
CA ILE A 710 2.56 4.80 -9.54
C ILE A 710 3.66 4.50 -8.52
N ASN A 711 3.45 4.83 -7.25
CA ASN A 711 4.40 4.56 -6.16
C ASN A 711 4.68 3.06 -6.00
N LYS A 712 3.65 2.21 -6.09
CA LYS A 712 3.83 0.74 -6.09
C LYS A 712 4.67 0.28 -7.28
N ALA A 713 4.45 0.86 -8.46
CA ALA A 713 5.23 0.56 -9.65
C ALA A 713 6.67 1.08 -9.55
N LEU A 714 6.91 2.31 -9.06
CA LEU A 714 8.25 2.85 -8.82
C LEU A 714 9.03 1.97 -7.84
N LYS A 715 8.40 1.53 -6.74
CA LYS A 715 8.99 0.57 -5.79
C LYS A 715 9.39 -0.76 -6.44
N SER A 716 8.75 -1.14 -7.54
CA SER A 716 9.11 -2.35 -8.29
C SER A 716 10.39 -2.19 -9.11
N LEU A 717 10.76 -0.95 -9.45
CA LEU A 717 11.89 -0.63 -10.32
C LEU A 717 13.19 -0.35 -9.55
N ILE A 718 13.12 -0.20 -8.24
CA ILE A 718 14.25 0.16 -7.38
C ILE A 718 14.73 -1.06 -6.55
N PRO A 719 16.01 -1.12 -6.17
CA PRO A 719 16.52 -2.18 -5.32
C PRO A 719 15.93 -2.14 -3.90
N PRO A 720 16.04 -3.25 -3.13
CA PRO A 720 15.53 -3.33 -1.76
C PRO A 720 16.08 -2.25 -0.81
N ILE A 721 17.31 -1.78 -1.05
CA ILE A 721 17.91 -0.65 -0.33
C ILE A 721 18.15 0.46 -1.36
N PRO A 722 17.15 1.34 -1.59
CA PRO A 722 17.26 2.38 -2.60
C PRO A 722 17.99 3.61 -2.06
N SER A 723 18.77 4.26 -2.93
CA SER A 723 19.26 5.64 -2.73
C SER A 723 18.35 6.63 -3.46
N GLN A 724 18.49 7.92 -3.17
CA GLN A 724 17.81 9.00 -3.90
C GLN A 724 17.97 8.88 -5.43
N ARG A 725 19.18 8.55 -5.90
CA ARG A 725 19.47 8.35 -7.33
C ARG A 725 18.64 7.22 -7.96
N HIS A 726 18.39 6.12 -7.23
CA HIS A 726 17.55 5.03 -7.73
C HIS A 726 16.10 5.48 -7.94
N TRP A 727 15.59 6.31 -7.02
CA TRP A 727 14.24 6.86 -7.13
C TRP A 727 14.10 7.82 -8.32
N GLU A 728 15.10 8.68 -8.58
CA GLU A 728 15.15 9.53 -9.77
C GLU A 728 15.15 8.71 -11.06
N ILE A 729 16.01 7.68 -11.16
CA ILE A 729 16.09 6.81 -12.34
C ILE A 729 14.75 6.13 -12.60
N ALA A 730 14.09 5.62 -11.56
CA ALA A 730 12.79 4.98 -11.67
C ALA A 730 11.70 5.97 -12.11
N ALA A 731 11.67 7.18 -11.54
CA ALA A 731 10.71 8.22 -11.89
C ALA A 731 10.85 8.65 -13.36
N ARG A 732 12.06 9.01 -13.80
CA ARG A 732 12.35 9.48 -15.16
C ARG A 732 12.03 8.44 -16.23
N ASN A 733 12.20 7.15 -15.91
CA ASN A 733 11.95 6.06 -16.84
C ASN A 733 10.56 5.43 -16.73
N TYR A 734 9.73 5.83 -15.76
CA TYR A 734 8.45 5.17 -15.46
C TYR A 734 7.56 5.00 -16.69
N THR A 735 7.29 6.07 -17.43
CA THR A 735 6.38 6.04 -18.59
C THR A 735 6.94 5.18 -19.73
N LYS A 736 8.25 5.26 -19.98
CA LYS A 736 8.91 4.45 -21.01
C LYS A 736 8.92 2.97 -20.61
N PHE A 737 9.17 2.67 -19.33
CA PHE A 737 9.11 1.30 -18.80
C PHE A 737 7.71 0.71 -18.87
N LEU A 738 6.66 1.48 -18.55
CA LEU A 738 5.28 1.01 -18.65
C LEU A 738 4.91 0.65 -20.09
N LYS A 739 5.30 1.50 -21.06
CA LYS A 739 5.13 1.22 -22.49
C LYS A 739 5.89 -0.04 -22.91
N LEU A 740 7.16 -0.17 -22.50
CA LEU A 740 7.98 -1.34 -22.79
C LEU A 740 7.34 -2.63 -22.25
N ARG A 741 6.87 -2.60 -21.00
CA ARG A 741 6.20 -3.73 -20.35
C ARG A 741 4.95 -4.15 -21.13
N THR A 742 4.09 -3.20 -21.50
CA THR A 742 2.88 -3.46 -22.28
C THR A 742 3.21 -4.04 -23.65
N ASN A 743 4.18 -3.44 -24.38
CA ASN A 743 4.61 -3.93 -25.69
C ASN A 743 5.14 -5.37 -25.59
N LEU A 744 6.03 -5.64 -24.63
CA LEU A 744 6.61 -6.98 -24.47
C LEU A 744 5.54 -8.02 -24.10
N PHE A 745 4.61 -7.67 -23.19
CA PHE A 745 3.51 -8.56 -22.82
C PHE A 745 2.59 -8.90 -23.99
N ASN A 746 2.26 -7.92 -24.83
CA ASN A 746 1.50 -8.16 -26.05
C ASN A 746 2.29 -9.09 -27.00
N THR A 747 3.57 -8.81 -27.22
CA THR A 747 4.43 -9.60 -28.11
C THR A 747 4.62 -11.05 -27.66
N ILE A 748 4.66 -11.33 -26.35
CA ILE A 748 4.77 -12.71 -25.81
C ILE A 748 3.42 -13.41 -25.63
N GLY A 749 2.31 -12.82 -26.11
CA GLY A 749 0.97 -13.39 -25.96
C GLY A 749 0.44 -13.38 -24.52
N TYR A 750 1.07 -12.64 -23.61
CA TYR A 750 0.63 -12.53 -22.22
C TYR A 750 -0.56 -11.58 -22.15
N SER A 751 -1.78 -12.14 -22.20
CA SER A 751 -2.96 -11.38 -21.82
C SER A 751 -2.85 -11.10 -20.32
N ASN A 752 -2.82 -9.83 -19.94
CA ASN A 752 -2.79 -9.35 -18.56
C ASN A 752 -4.17 -9.59 -17.88
N LYS A 753 -4.71 -10.80 -18.03
CA LYS A 753 -5.69 -11.35 -17.10
C LYS A 753 -4.90 -11.62 -15.83
N GLU A 754 -4.60 -10.56 -15.08
CA GLU A 754 -4.43 -10.72 -13.65
C GLU A 754 -5.73 -11.35 -13.17
N THR A 755 -5.75 -12.68 -13.16
CA THR A 755 -6.54 -13.40 -12.18
C THR A 755 -5.91 -12.98 -10.87
N HIS A 756 -6.37 -11.84 -10.33
CA HIS A 756 -6.38 -11.68 -8.90
C HIS A 756 -7.02 -12.97 -8.41
N GLY A 757 -6.20 -13.91 -7.93
CA GLY A 757 -6.69 -15.15 -7.34
C GLY A 757 -7.81 -14.72 -6.40
N PRO A 758 -9.00 -15.35 -6.48
CA PRO A 758 -10.20 -14.83 -5.84
C PRO A 758 -9.82 -14.47 -4.42
N ARG A 759 -9.77 -13.17 -4.12
CA ARG A 759 -9.67 -12.74 -2.72
C ARG A 759 -10.81 -13.49 -2.07
N ILE A 760 -10.52 -14.29 -1.05
CA ILE A 760 -11.55 -15.00 -0.30
C ILE A 760 -12.42 -13.91 0.32
N ARG A 761 -13.42 -13.46 -0.44
CA ARG A 761 -14.38 -12.46 -0.02
C ARG A 761 -15.29 -13.19 0.95
N PRO A 762 -15.60 -12.58 2.11
CA PRO A 762 -16.65 -13.13 2.97
C PRO A 762 -17.90 -13.33 2.11
N ASN A 763 -18.59 -14.45 2.28
CA ASN A 763 -19.84 -14.68 1.57
C ASN A 763 -20.83 -13.61 2.02
N PHE A 764 -21.07 -12.63 1.14
CA PHE A 764 -21.89 -11.45 1.41
C PHE A 764 -23.23 -11.83 2.04
N THR A 765 -23.91 -12.79 1.42
CA THR A 765 -25.24 -13.24 1.82
C THR A 765 -25.22 -13.91 3.19
N ALA A 766 -24.28 -14.82 3.43
CA ALA A 766 -24.18 -15.53 4.71
C ALA A 766 -23.83 -14.56 5.86
N GLU A 767 -22.86 -13.67 5.64
CA GLU A 767 -22.41 -12.72 6.66
C GLU A 767 -23.44 -11.64 6.97
N SER A 768 -24.16 -11.16 5.93
CA SER A 768 -25.27 -10.22 6.11
C SER A 768 -26.40 -10.85 6.92
N ARG A 769 -26.85 -12.05 6.54
CA ARG A 769 -27.88 -12.82 7.27
C ARG A 769 -27.47 -13.06 8.72
N ARG A 770 -26.21 -13.43 8.96
CA ARG A 770 -25.69 -13.66 10.32
C ARG A 770 -25.82 -12.45 11.22
N PHE A 771 -25.52 -11.25 10.71
CA PHE A 771 -25.66 -10.03 11.50
C PHE A 771 -27.13 -9.60 11.65
N ARG A 772 -27.96 -9.77 10.61
CA ARG A 772 -29.42 -9.56 10.69
C ARG A 772 -30.06 -10.38 11.81
N VAL A 773 -29.69 -11.67 11.92
CA VAL A 773 -30.13 -12.55 13.03
C VAL A 773 -29.77 -11.95 14.39
N GLN A 774 -28.56 -11.40 14.55
CA GLN A 774 -28.14 -10.79 15.82
C GLN A 774 -28.94 -9.51 16.13
N ILE A 775 -29.15 -8.63 15.14
CA ILE A 775 -29.96 -7.42 15.31
C ILE A 775 -31.41 -7.77 15.68
N ARG A 776 -32.01 -8.74 14.99
CA ARG A 776 -33.39 -9.16 15.23
C ARG A 776 -33.55 -9.87 16.56
N LYS A 777 -32.62 -10.76 16.93
CA LYS A 777 -32.59 -11.42 18.24
C LYS A 777 -32.54 -10.41 19.39
N THR A 778 -31.74 -9.36 19.25
CA THR A 778 -31.60 -8.32 20.27
C THR A 778 -32.73 -7.30 20.26
N GLN A 779 -33.57 -7.30 19.23
CA GLN A 779 -34.61 -6.29 18.96
C GLN A 779 -34.04 -4.86 18.95
N PHE A 780 -32.77 -4.73 18.52
CA PHE A 780 -31.99 -3.50 18.69
C PHE A 780 -32.60 -2.30 17.96
N VAL A 781 -33.03 -2.49 16.71
CA VAL A 781 -33.64 -1.42 15.91
C VAL A 781 -35.16 -1.49 15.79
N ASN A 782 -35.85 -2.47 16.40
CA ASN A 782 -37.31 -2.57 16.27
C ASN A 782 -38.05 -1.56 17.19
N PRO A 783 -38.67 -0.48 16.65
CA PRO A 783 -39.33 0.56 17.46
C PRO A 783 -40.53 0.05 18.25
N ASN A 784 -41.10 -1.10 17.86
CA ASN A 784 -42.27 -1.69 18.50
C ASN A 784 -41.91 -2.59 19.70
N ALA A 785 -40.63 -2.70 20.08
CA ALA A 785 -40.21 -3.51 21.21
C ALA A 785 -40.56 -2.86 22.56
N ASN A 786 -40.98 -3.67 23.53
CA ASN A 786 -41.32 -3.19 24.88
C ASN A 786 -40.08 -2.87 25.72
N ASN A 787 -40.20 -1.93 26.68
CA ASN A 787 -39.16 -1.54 27.65
C ASN A 787 -37.82 -1.14 27.00
N ARG A 788 -37.87 -0.23 26.00
CA ARG A 788 -36.69 0.28 25.29
C ARG A 788 -35.81 1.10 26.21
N ILE A 789 -34.61 0.58 26.46
CA ILE A 789 -33.51 1.29 27.13
C ILE A 789 -32.53 1.75 26.05
N PHE A 790 -32.07 2.99 26.13
CA PHE A 790 -31.10 3.55 25.17
C PHE A 790 -29.68 3.08 25.50
N GLN A 791 -29.35 1.90 25.00
CA GLN A 791 -28.09 1.18 25.26
C GLN A 791 -27.55 0.57 23.97
N ASN A 792 -26.30 0.12 24.01
CA ASN A 792 -25.65 -0.52 22.86
C ASN A 792 -26.24 -1.92 22.53
N ILE A 793 -25.89 -2.48 21.37
CA ILE A 793 -26.47 -3.77 20.89
C ILE A 793 -26.19 -4.94 21.85
N SER A 794 -25.03 -4.96 22.51
CA SER A 794 -24.67 -6.00 23.48
C SER A 794 -25.32 -5.82 24.86
N ARG A 795 -26.00 -4.68 25.10
CA ARG A 795 -26.63 -4.31 26.37
C ARG A 795 -25.63 -4.20 27.53
N GLU A 796 -24.37 -3.90 27.21
CA GLU A 796 -23.28 -3.70 28.17
C GLU A 796 -23.18 -2.25 28.64
N TRP A 797 -23.50 -1.28 27.77
CA TRP A 797 -23.27 0.14 28.03
C TRP A 797 -24.51 0.98 27.72
N MET A 798 -24.80 1.93 28.60
CA MET A 798 -25.77 3.00 28.34
C MET A 798 -25.17 4.02 27.36
N LEU A 799 -25.96 4.41 26.36
CA LEU A 799 -25.60 5.46 25.43
C LEU A 799 -25.89 6.83 26.05
N SER A 800 -25.09 7.84 25.69
CA SER A 800 -25.21 9.18 26.28
C SER A 800 -26.47 9.91 25.77
N GLU A 801 -26.98 10.88 26.54
CA GLU A 801 -28.16 11.66 26.14
C GLU A 801 -27.90 12.49 24.87
N GLU A 802 -26.67 12.95 24.68
CA GLU A 802 -26.25 13.70 23.49
C GLU A 802 -26.42 12.87 22.22
N MET A 803 -26.27 11.53 22.29
CA MET A 803 -26.43 10.66 21.13
C MET A 803 -27.87 10.62 20.59
N LYS A 804 -28.89 10.99 21.39
CA LYS A 804 -30.28 11.08 20.91
C LYS A 804 -30.49 12.23 19.91
N ARG A 805 -29.65 13.25 19.97
CA ARG A 805 -29.66 14.44 19.10
C ARG A 805 -28.30 14.63 18.41
N PHE A 806 -27.62 13.51 18.13
CA PHE A 806 -26.24 13.53 17.63
C PHE A 806 -26.08 14.43 16.40
N SER A 807 -26.91 14.22 15.37
CA SER A 807 -26.78 14.95 14.10
C SER A 807 -27.00 16.45 14.27
N GLU A 808 -27.97 16.85 15.10
CA GLU A 808 -28.24 18.26 15.41
C GLU A 808 -27.05 18.91 16.12
N ILE A 809 -26.55 18.29 17.19
CA ILE A 809 -25.40 18.81 17.96
C ILE A 809 -24.14 18.86 17.08
N ALA A 810 -23.94 17.86 16.22
CA ALA A 810 -22.83 17.79 15.28
C ALA A 810 -22.88 18.92 14.24
N CYS A 811 -24.07 19.22 13.69
CA CYS A 811 -24.29 20.33 12.77
C CYS A 811 -24.03 21.68 13.43
N ILE A 812 -24.57 21.92 14.64
CA ILE A 812 -24.30 23.13 15.42
C ILE A 812 -22.80 23.29 15.66
N SER A 813 -22.13 22.23 16.09
CA SER A 813 -20.68 22.21 16.32
C SER A 813 -19.87 22.54 15.04
N ARG A 814 -20.36 22.14 13.87
CA ARG A 814 -19.75 22.49 12.58
C ARG A 814 -19.95 23.98 12.26
N ILE A 815 -21.17 24.50 12.42
CA ILE A 815 -21.50 25.92 12.17
C ILE A 815 -20.69 26.84 13.09
N GLU A 816 -20.61 26.52 14.39
CA GLU A 816 -19.78 27.25 15.34
C GLU A 816 -18.30 27.27 14.93
N PHE A 817 -17.81 26.17 14.36
CA PHE A 817 -16.45 26.08 13.86
C PHE A 817 -16.21 26.99 12.66
N ILE A 818 -17.12 26.97 11.69
CA ILE A 818 -17.08 27.85 10.51
C ILE A 818 -17.10 29.32 10.97
N ASN A 819 -18.03 29.68 11.85
CA ASN A 819 -18.13 31.03 12.41
C ASN A 819 -16.84 31.47 13.08
N ALA A 820 -16.26 30.64 13.96
CA ALA A 820 -15.05 30.99 14.66
C ALA A 820 -13.82 31.08 13.72
N LYS A 821 -13.70 30.17 12.74
CA LYS A 821 -12.52 30.10 11.85
C LYS A 821 -12.55 31.07 10.69
N LEU A 822 -13.67 31.19 10.00
CA LEU A 822 -13.78 31.97 8.76
C LEU A 822 -14.32 33.38 9.01
N ILE A 823 -15.32 33.54 9.89
CA ILE A 823 -16.00 34.84 10.09
C ILE A 823 -15.33 35.64 11.20
N ASN A 824 -15.25 35.09 12.42
CA ASN A 824 -14.75 35.80 13.59
C ASN A 824 -13.22 35.79 13.68
N LYS A 825 -12.55 34.88 12.95
CA LYS A 825 -11.10 34.64 12.98
C LYS A 825 -10.55 34.54 14.42
N ALA A 826 -11.34 33.94 15.31
CA ALA A 826 -11.07 33.82 16.73
C ALA A 826 -10.58 32.41 17.07
N SER A 827 -9.88 32.27 18.21
CA SER A 827 -9.68 30.95 18.80
C SER A 827 -11.03 30.45 19.32
N LEU A 828 -11.49 29.28 18.87
CA LEU A 828 -12.49 28.56 19.66
C LEU A 828 -11.90 28.29 21.04
N GLY A 829 -12.76 28.35 22.05
CA GLY A 829 -12.46 27.77 23.36
C GLY A 829 -12.21 26.26 23.26
N VAL A 830 -12.28 25.60 24.40
CA VAL A 830 -12.02 24.17 24.48
C VAL A 830 -13.07 23.41 23.67
N TRP A 831 -12.64 22.66 22.65
CA TRP A 831 -13.49 21.75 21.91
C TRP A 831 -13.47 20.36 22.55
N HIS A 832 -14.65 19.78 22.75
CA HIS A 832 -14.84 18.42 23.28
C HIS A 832 -15.62 17.57 22.27
N PRO A 833 -15.23 16.29 22.06
CA PRO A 833 -15.99 15.39 21.20
C PRO A 833 -17.31 14.99 21.88
N ILE A 834 -18.40 14.89 21.11
CA ILE A 834 -19.69 14.41 21.61
C ILE A 834 -19.50 13.01 22.24
N PRO A 835 -19.82 12.80 23.52
CA PRO A 835 -19.68 11.49 24.16
C PRO A 835 -20.62 10.47 23.51
N VAL A 836 -20.21 9.20 23.46
CA VAL A 836 -21.04 8.10 22.91
C VAL A 836 -21.73 7.33 24.03
N THR A 837 -21.01 7.05 25.11
CA THR A 837 -21.53 6.36 26.30
C THR A 837 -21.78 7.34 27.44
N SER A 838 -22.69 7.00 28.36
CA SER A 838 -22.95 7.82 29.56
C SER A 838 -21.67 8.03 30.38
N GLU A 839 -20.84 6.99 30.53
CA GLU A 839 -19.54 7.10 31.21
C GLU A 839 -18.56 8.04 30.52
N ALA A 840 -18.61 8.13 29.18
CA ALA A 840 -17.79 9.09 28.45
C ALA A 840 -18.30 10.53 28.69
N ALA A 841 -19.60 10.72 28.84
CA ALA A 841 -20.20 12.02 29.18
C ALA A 841 -19.84 12.42 30.61
N ASP A 842 -19.95 11.51 31.56
CA ASP A 842 -19.61 11.75 32.97
C ASP A 842 -18.13 12.07 33.13
N ARG A 843 -17.26 11.34 32.43
CA ARG A 843 -15.82 11.64 32.38
C ARG A 843 -15.51 13.01 31.80
N GLN A 844 -16.28 13.50 30.84
CA GLN A 844 -16.07 14.85 30.28
C GLN A 844 -16.55 15.95 31.22
N LYS A 845 -17.54 15.66 32.09
CA LYS A 845 -18.02 16.57 33.14
C LYS A 845 -17.09 16.58 34.36
N ASP A 846 -16.33 15.52 34.58
CA ASP A 846 -15.35 15.43 35.67
C ASP A 846 -14.18 16.40 35.45
N GLU A 847 -14.04 17.35 36.37
CA GLU A 847 -12.99 18.37 36.37
C GLU A 847 -11.59 17.76 36.44
N ASN A 848 -11.47 16.57 37.04
CA ASN A 848 -10.20 15.84 37.09
C ASN A 848 -9.74 15.39 35.70
N SER A 849 -10.62 15.32 34.70
CA SER A 849 -10.28 14.98 33.32
C SER A 849 -9.72 16.16 32.51
N LEU A 850 -9.85 17.39 33.02
CA LEU A 850 -9.45 18.59 32.31
C LEU A 850 -7.92 18.77 32.34
N THR A 851 -7.37 19.17 31.19
CA THR A 851 -5.96 19.56 31.08
C THR A 851 -5.74 20.92 31.73
N LYS A 852 -4.48 21.20 32.11
CA LYS A 852 -4.07 22.48 32.71
C LYS A 852 -4.55 23.69 31.90
N SER A 853 -4.46 23.64 30.57
CA SER A 853 -4.90 24.74 29.70
C SER A 853 -6.42 24.91 29.67
N GLN A 854 -7.18 23.82 29.78
CA GLN A 854 -8.64 23.85 29.80
C GLN A 854 -9.14 24.52 31.09
N ILE A 855 -8.57 24.12 32.24
CA ILE A 855 -8.91 24.72 33.53
C ILE A 855 -8.59 26.22 33.54
N LEU A 856 -7.43 26.61 33.00
CA LEU A 856 -7.06 28.02 32.81
C LEU A 856 -8.06 28.78 31.94
N SER A 857 -8.51 28.18 30.83
CA SER A 857 -9.51 28.80 29.95
C SER A 857 -10.85 29.03 30.67
N ILE A 858 -11.28 28.06 31.48
CA ILE A 858 -12.54 28.18 32.25
C ILE A 858 -12.40 29.28 33.30
N ILE A 859 -11.32 29.27 34.08
CA ILE A 859 -11.07 30.32 35.09
C ILE A 859 -11.08 31.70 34.42
N ASN A 860 -10.33 31.87 33.33
CA ASN A 860 -10.26 33.15 32.61
C ASN A 860 -11.61 33.60 32.02
N SER A 861 -12.53 32.68 31.73
CA SER A 861 -13.89 33.02 31.27
C SER A 861 -14.81 33.46 32.42
N LEU A 862 -14.52 33.00 33.65
CA LEU A 862 -15.27 33.32 34.87
C LEU A 862 -14.71 34.56 35.59
N THR A 863 -13.41 34.84 35.48
CA THR A 863 -12.75 36.01 36.09
C THR A 863 -13.45 37.35 35.78
N PRO A 864 -13.97 37.60 34.56
CA PRO A 864 -14.73 38.82 34.27
C PRO A 864 -16.06 38.95 35.03
N LEU A 865 -16.59 37.88 35.63
CA LEU A 865 -17.82 37.93 36.42
C LEU A 865 -17.56 38.24 37.91
N LEU A 866 -16.30 38.31 38.34
CA LEU A 866 -15.89 38.62 39.70
C LEU A 866 -15.77 40.14 39.94
N GLY A 867 -15.92 40.58 41.20
CA GLY A 867 -15.66 41.96 41.62
C GLY A 867 -14.19 42.37 41.48
N ASP A 868 -13.91 43.68 41.42
CA ASP A 868 -12.55 44.19 41.13
C ASP A 868 -11.50 43.79 42.17
N LEU A 869 -11.89 43.59 43.43
CA LEU A 869 -11.02 43.09 44.51
C LEU A 869 -10.67 41.60 44.31
N ASP A 870 -11.63 40.77 43.90
CA ASP A 870 -11.43 39.34 43.67
C ASP A 870 -10.61 39.08 42.40
N ARG A 871 -10.77 39.92 41.37
CA ARG A 871 -9.95 39.86 40.14
C ARG A 871 -8.46 40.05 40.40
N LEU A 872 -8.09 40.86 41.39
CA LEU A 872 -6.69 41.06 41.79
C LEU A 872 -6.11 39.81 42.46
N HIS A 873 -6.94 39.01 43.14
CA HIS A 873 -6.54 37.78 43.82
C HIS A 873 -6.13 36.66 42.85
N PHE A 874 -6.74 36.60 41.67
CA PHE A 874 -6.50 35.54 40.67
C PHE A 874 -5.50 35.90 39.56
N ARG A 875 -4.45 36.69 39.86
CA ARG A 875 -3.35 36.97 38.91
C ARG A 875 -2.29 35.85 38.89
N GLY A 876 -1.60 35.68 37.76
CA GLY A 876 -0.44 34.76 37.64
C GLY A 876 -0.78 33.27 37.48
N LEU A 877 -2.00 32.94 37.04
CA LEU A 877 -2.52 31.56 36.93
C LEU A 877 -1.70 30.63 36.02
N SER A 878 -0.99 31.17 35.02
CA SER A 878 -0.20 30.37 34.06
C SER A 878 0.93 29.55 34.73
N SER A 879 1.44 30.04 35.87
CA SER A 879 2.52 29.41 36.64
C SER A 879 2.06 28.26 37.55
N LYS A 880 0.76 28.14 37.84
CA LYS A 880 0.22 27.19 38.83
C LYS A 880 0.11 25.76 38.30
N SER A 881 0.21 24.76 39.17
CA SER A 881 0.01 23.34 38.80
C SER A 881 -1.45 23.04 38.46
N ARG A 882 -1.71 21.90 37.81
CA ARG A 882 -3.08 21.49 37.42
C ARG A 882 -3.99 21.39 38.64
N ASP A 883 -3.54 20.75 39.71
CA ASP A 883 -4.34 20.53 40.92
C ASP A 883 -4.62 21.85 41.65
N GLN A 884 -3.64 22.77 41.68
CA GLN A 884 -3.84 24.12 42.20
C GLN A 884 -4.87 24.91 41.38
N LEU A 885 -4.90 24.73 40.06
CA LEU A 885 -5.88 25.39 39.20
C LEU A 885 -7.29 24.81 39.39
N ILE A 886 -7.43 23.51 39.68
CA ILE A 886 -8.74 22.91 40.02
C ILE A 886 -9.27 23.54 41.31
N ASN A 887 -8.45 23.64 42.35
CA ASN A 887 -8.85 24.28 43.61
C ASN A 887 -9.25 25.75 43.41
N ILE A 888 -8.51 26.50 42.59
CA ILE A 888 -8.84 27.89 42.25
C ILE A 888 -10.14 28.00 41.45
N LEU A 889 -10.39 27.08 40.52
CA LEU A 889 -11.64 27.06 39.77
C LEU A 889 -12.85 26.86 40.70
N GLN A 890 -12.73 26.01 41.70
CA GLN A 890 -13.77 25.80 42.72
C GLN A 890 -13.98 27.04 43.59
N GLU A 891 -12.90 27.71 43.98
CA GLU A 891 -12.93 28.97 44.74
C GLU A 891 -13.61 30.10 43.95
N VAL A 892 -13.27 30.27 42.67
CA VAL A 892 -13.92 31.26 41.78
C VAL A 892 -15.42 30.99 41.66
N ARG A 893 -15.84 29.73 41.53
CA ARG A 893 -17.27 29.38 41.47
C ARG A 893 -17.99 29.61 42.79
N HIS A 894 -17.33 29.38 43.92
CA HIS A 894 -17.90 29.66 45.24
C HIS A 894 -18.20 31.16 45.39
N ILE A 895 -17.23 32.01 45.07
CA ILE A 895 -17.40 33.47 45.11
C ILE A 895 -18.55 33.91 44.20
N LEU A 896 -18.64 33.37 42.98
CA LEU A 896 -19.73 33.65 42.06
C LEU A 896 -21.11 33.15 42.54
N ALA A 897 -21.15 32.03 43.26
CA ALA A 897 -22.39 31.49 43.83
C ALA A 897 -22.87 32.30 45.05
N GLU A 898 -21.95 32.89 45.81
CA GLU A 898 -22.26 33.80 46.92
C GLU A 898 -22.74 35.17 46.41
N ASN A 899 -22.09 35.72 45.39
CA ASN A 899 -22.49 36.99 44.76
C ASN A 899 -23.85 36.93 44.03
N ASN A 900 -24.38 35.74 43.73
CA ASN A 900 -25.71 35.55 43.12
C ASN A 900 -26.83 35.29 44.14
N LYS A 901 -26.52 35.26 45.44
CA LYS A 901 -27.51 35.08 46.53
C LYS A 901 -27.88 36.41 47.22
N GLU A 902 -27.21 37.50 46.88
CA GLU A 902 -27.64 38.89 47.13
C GLU A 902 -28.42 39.41 45.92
#